data_AF-A0A4S3ZR54-F1
#
_entry.id   AF-A0A4S3ZR54-F1
#
_cell.length_a   1.000
_cell.length_b   1.000
_cell.length_c   1.000
_cell.angle_alpha   90.00
_cell.angle_beta   90.00
_cell.angle_gamma   90.00
#
_symmetry.space_group_name_H-M   'P 1'
#
loop_
_entity.id
_entity.type
_entity.pdbx_description
1 polymer ?
#
loop_
_entity_poly.entity_id
_entity_poly.type
_entity_poly.pdbx_seq_one_letter_code
_entity_poly.pdbx_strand_id
1 'polypeptide(L)'
;MTIDKLNIEQSSNIEKFPYFYLLKNLVNTDKELYAPVDAISEAYCIYRAVSHKQYDCLHFHDRGGAGFYCTMARRQGLMSATIVTHLNGSSLSVRKDTNYPPDISQLECEAIERTQIELSDEVVVTNVTLLSHYQTLGIRLPTLNLHVPLLGGDSEAELVKASFVTRSILGRDINELVFIGSHDLQEGLPFFIDAITRLSNNINPDITIIGEFSRWRFEFTGAFVLRRLSDYRGHIRFLNVDTPDQLASLLTSKPNALCFVPPSLASPFFSIAHCFKLGLPFLTTDGAEAARLVAPQDHSICFSGPTPINLARAIERCLNEGVPQIRSNISPSETIAQWYGWIANLRKKEIHHEQSADMPLVSVCVTHHERPALLRQAIDALMKQTYDNIEIIIVDDGSRNVDAIALLKMLENQPTRFPVTVVWSDNRYLGAARNTAAAHAKGDYILFHDDDNLSVPTEVEVFLNAAIHSGFDILTCMAWIDHADDHYRGIEHTNKIEYYPVGVGGVFSFLENRFGDANAFFKRSTFQALGGFSALYGIGLEDWELFLKAFLRGFSIGVVPEPLYTYRVSRQGMLSTSSILQNYERIFRMVDAEAPPLNADVLRLAYRNTMLEEAERQTKRFLERLPGGDIHLKLMSSDPLSDSAREDFCDLAYILGRTAESVELSAFKPYKQADFVRRVQLEGASRVAIRSCGQILEPFYGPPDKLFALIGWAFRGKGRPVTFSRITINGRSHRPIFNLRVIRPDVRDHFQIRHDCSLGFLTLVTTEMSTKSSLQNFFMRDLRIGNIDGLSIGLVTRNKKIQGNVDTYVPCIEATVELREIEGRISYISIESPEPRFIFHKSEGEDLRQPDRVTSSNAIFKIQSQEQKLTFIVPDSSNVRFLLF
;
A
#
# COMPACT_ATOMS: atom_id res chain seq x y z
N MET A 1 -7.89 -4.57 -15.48
CA MET A 1 -8.04 -5.86 -14.76
C MET A 1 -6.99 -5.88 -13.67
N THR A 2 -7.40 -6.14 -12.44
CA THR A 2 -6.59 -6.07 -11.24
C THR A 2 -5.46 -7.10 -11.26
N ILE A 3 -4.35 -6.70 -10.64
CA ILE A 3 -3.14 -7.48 -10.41
C ILE A 3 -3.49 -8.71 -9.58
N ASP A 4 -3.46 -9.90 -10.17
CA ASP A 4 -3.39 -11.14 -9.42
C ASP A 4 -2.13 -11.92 -9.79
N LYS A 5 -1.43 -12.38 -8.76
CA LYS A 5 -0.30 -13.30 -8.82
C LYS A 5 -0.75 -14.63 -9.43
N LEU A 6 -0.80 -14.74 -10.75
CA LEU A 6 -0.80 -16.03 -11.40
C LEU A 6 0.65 -16.47 -11.57
N ASN A 7 1.01 -17.56 -10.87
CA ASN A 7 2.16 -18.39 -11.22
C ASN A 7 2.00 -18.83 -12.69
N ILE A 8 2.66 -18.13 -13.60
CA ILE A 8 2.79 -18.56 -14.99
C ILE A 8 3.97 -19.53 -15.05
N GLU A 9 3.75 -20.74 -14.55
CA GLU A 9 4.48 -21.91 -15.01
C GLU A 9 3.45 -22.96 -15.44
N GLN A 10 3.47 -23.27 -16.74
CA GLN A 10 2.85 -24.45 -17.36
C GLN A 10 1.31 -24.47 -17.46
N SER A 11 0.75 -23.75 -18.44
CA SER A 11 -0.41 -24.30 -19.16
C SER A 11 -0.31 -23.98 -20.65
N SER A 12 -0.11 -25.02 -21.44
CA SER A 12 0.23 -24.98 -22.85
C SER A 12 -1.00 -25.11 -23.75
N ASN A 13 -2.09 -24.34 -23.54
CA ASN A 13 -3.28 -24.38 -24.41
C ASN A 13 -4.27 -23.21 -24.20
N ILE A 14 -3.83 -21.95 -24.32
CA ILE A 14 -4.76 -20.81 -24.53
C ILE A 14 -4.19 -19.90 -25.63
N GLU A 15 -4.37 -20.31 -26.88
CA GLU A 15 -4.36 -19.39 -28.03
C GLU A 15 -5.70 -18.66 -28.08
N LYS A 16 -5.83 -17.44 -27.50
CA LYS A 16 -6.83 -16.41 -27.91
C LYS A 16 -6.89 -15.08 -27.14
N PHE A 17 -5.94 -14.74 -26.27
CA PHE A 17 -5.75 -13.35 -25.81
C PHE A 17 -4.32 -12.91 -26.08
N PRO A 18 -4.07 -11.68 -26.59
CA PRO A 18 -2.72 -11.18 -26.72
C PRO A 18 -2.10 -11.13 -25.32
N TYR A 19 -0.93 -11.76 -25.18
CA TYR A 19 -0.21 -11.95 -23.92
C TYR A 19 -0.27 -10.72 -22.99
N PHE A 20 -1.06 -10.81 -21.91
CA PHE A 20 -0.94 -9.89 -20.78
C PHE A 20 0.35 -10.23 -20.05
N TYR A 21 1.47 -9.61 -20.44
CA TYR A 21 2.68 -9.67 -19.64
C TYR A 21 2.51 -8.77 -18.42
N LEU A 22 2.57 -9.34 -17.21
CA LEU A 22 2.77 -8.59 -15.98
C LEU A 22 4.16 -7.96 -16.03
N LEU A 23 4.23 -6.72 -16.53
CA LEU A 23 5.47 -5.98 -16.76
C LEU A 23 6.31 -5.80 -15.48
N LYS A 24 5.70 -5.87 -14.28
CA LYS A 24 6.43 -5.83 -13.00
C LYS A 24 7.49 -6.93 -12.86
N ASN A 25 7.31 -8.10 -13.47
CA ASN A 25 8.29 -9.19 -13.39
C ASN A 25 9.47 -9.01 -14.36
N LEU A 26 9.37 -8.11 -15.35
CA LEU A 26 10.44 -7.80 -16.31
C LEU A 26 11.44 -6.77 -15.76
N VAL A 27 11.09 -6.07 -14.67
CA VAL A 27 11.89 -4.97 -14.10
C VAL A 27 13.18 -5.45 -13.41
N ASN A 28 13.30 -6.74 -13.07
CA ASN A 28 14.44 -7.25 -12.28
C ASN A 28 15.66 -7.71 -13.09
N THR A 29 15.66 -7.54 -14.43
CA THR A 29 16.76 -8.03 -15.29
C THR A 29 17.67 -6.94 -15.85
N ASP A 30 17.28 -5.66 -15.78
CA ASP A 30 18.13 -4.56 -16.26
C ASP A 30 19.20 -4.23 -15.20
N LYS A 31 20.48 -4.34 -15.58
CA LYS A 31 21.61 -4.09 -14.68
C LYS A 31 21.92 -2.59 -14.51
N GLU A 32 21.34 -1.74 -15.36
CA GLU A 32 21.54 -0.30 -15.34
C GLU A 32 20.61 0.44 -14.35
N LEU A 33 19.55 -0.26 -13.92
CA LEU A 33 18.50 0.28 -13.08
C LEU A 33 18.62 -0.23 -11.65
N TYR A 34 18.27 0.62 -10.70
CA TYR A 34 17.97 0.18 -9.35
C TYR A 34 16.56 -0.42 -9.32
N ALA A 35 16.31 -1.28 -8.32
CA ALA A 35 14.94 -1.73 -8.06
C ALA A 35 14.03 -0.51 -7.85
N PRO A 36 12.85 -0.46 -8.48
CA PRO A 36 11.97 0.71 -8.38
C PRO A 36 11.55 0.90 -6.92
N VAL A 37 11.61 2.15 -6.45
CA VAL A 37 11.27 2.55 -5.08
C VAL A 37 10.07 3.47 -5.01
N ASP A 38 9.64 4.01 -6.16
CA ASP A 38 8.52 4.93 -6.31
C ASP A 38 7.82 4.74 -7.67
N ALA A 39 6.72 5.47 -7.90
CA ALA A 39 5.95 5.37 -9.13
C ALA A 39 6.72 5.84 -10.39
N ILE A 40 7.61 6.82 -10.25
CA ILE A 40 8.39 7.37 -11.36
C ILE A 40 9.41 6.33 -11.84
N SER A 41 10.22 5.78 -10.94
CA SER A 41 11.19 4.73 -11.23
C SER A 41 10.50 3.47 -11.75
N GLU A 42 9.33 3.11 -11.22
CA GLU A 42 8.52 2.00 -11.76
C GLU A 42 8.12 2.25 -13.22
N ALA A 43 7.58 3.44 -13.54
CA ALA A 43 7.19 3.79 -14.91
C ALA A 43 8.38 3.77 -15.88
N TYR A 44 9.57 4.19 -15.43
CA TYR A 44 10.78 4.17 -16.26
C TYR A 44 11.26 2.75 -16.54
N CYS A 45 11.29 1.89 -15.52
CA CYS A 45 11.61 0.48 -15.68
C CYS A 45 10.67 -0.22 -16.67
N ILE A 46 9.38 0.13 -16.64
CA ILE A 46 8.39 -0.38 -17.59
C ILE A 46 8.72 0.07 -19.02
N TYR A 47 9.03 1.36 -19.21
CA TYR A 47 9.46 1.88 -20.52
C TYR A 47 10.66 1.11 -21.08
N ARG A 48 11.71 0.93 -20.28
CA ARG A 48 12.90 0.15 -20.66
C ARG A 48 12.57 -1.29 -21.03
N ALA A 49 11.69 -1.94 -20.27
CA ALA A 49 11.29 -3.32 -20.56
C ALA A 49 10.54 -3.48 -21.89
N VAL A 50 9.79 -2.46 -22.32
CA VAL A 50 8.99 -2.52 -23.55
C VAL A 50 9.67 -1.91 -24.77
N SER A 51 10.58 -0.96 -24.60
CA SER A 51 11.24 -0.26 -25.72
C SER A 51 12.13 -1.18 -26.58
N HIS A 52 12.64 -2.27 -26.01
CA HIS A 52 13.45 -3.26 -26.74
C HIS A 52 12.64 -4.24 -27.60
N LYS A 53 11.31 -4.13 -27.62
CA LYS A 53 10.42 -5.02 -28.38
C LYS A 53 9.45 -4.20 -29.22
N GLN A 54 9.01 -4.77 -30.33
CA GLN A 54 7.97 -4.16 -31.15
C GLN A 54 6.59 -4.60 -30.65
N TYR A 55 5.76 -3.62 -30.32
CA TYR A 55 4.36 -3.81 -29.96
C TYR A 55 3.50 -2.92 -30.85
N ASP A 56 2.37 -3.43 -31.32
CA ASP A 56 1.39 -2.62 -32.06
C ASP A 56 0.66 -1.64 -31.13
N CYS A 57 0.42 -2.08 -29.89
CA CYS A 57 -0.36 -1.34 -28.90
C CYS A 57 0.10 -1.68 -27.47
N LEU A 58 0.12 -0.68 -26.59
CA LEU A 58 0.37 -0.82 -25.16
C LEU A 58 -0.82 -0.26 -24.38
N HIS A 59 -1.33 -1.04 -23.43
CA HIS A 59 -2.44 -0.64 -22.58
C HIS A 59 -1.95 -0.42 -21.15
N PHE A 60 -2.24 0.73 -20.58
CA PHE A 60 -1.91 1.10 -19.22
C PHE A 60 -3.17 1.41 -18.41
N HIS A 61 -3.08 1.25 -17.10
CA HIS A 61 -4.04 1.87 -16.18
C HIS A 61 -3.58 3.30 -15.86
N ASP A 62 -4.54 4.16 -15.55
CA ASP A 62 -4.28 5.54 -15.13
C ASP A 62 -3.51 5.61 -13.82
N ARG A 63 -3.92 4.84 -12.81
CA ARG A 63 -3.35 4.89 -11.46
C ARG A 63 -1.89 4.43 -11.43
N GLY A 64 -1.04 5.21 -10.78
CA GLY A 64 0.41 5.00 -10.65
C GLY A 64 1.23 5.49 -11.84
N GLY A 65 0.61 5.94 -12.95
CA GLY A 65 1.33 6.55 -14.07
C GLY A 65 2.32 5.63 -14.78
N ALA A 66 2.11 4.31 -14.74
CA ALA A 66 3.05 3.30 -15.24
C ALA A 66 3.43 3.45 -16.72
N GLY A 67 2.55 4.02 -17.53
CA GLY A 67 2.75 4.29 -18.96
C GLY A 67 3.32 5.67 -19.26
N PHE A 68 3.68 6.48 -18.25
CA PHE A 68 4.13 7.85 -18.41
C PHE A 68 5.25 8.00 -19.45
N TYR A 69 6.38 7.31 -19.26
CA TYR A 69 7.52 7.42 -20.20
C TYR A 69 7.23 6.78 -21.56
N CYS A 70 6.39 5.74 -21.64
CA CYS A 70 5.95 5.18 -22.93
C CYS A 70 5.13 6.21 -23.72
N THR A 71 4.24 6.92 -23.04
CA THR A 71 3.41 7.97 -23.64
C THR A 71 4.27 9.15 -24.08
N MET A 72 5.27 9.52 -23.27
CA MET A 72 6.24 10.56 -23.60
C MET A 72 7.08 10.18 -24.84
N ALA A 73 7.65 8.97 -24.86
CA ALA A 73 8.39 8.43 -26.02
C ALA A 73 7.53 8.40 -27.28
N ARG A 74 6.27 7.95 -27.14
CA ARG A 74 5.29 7.92 -28.23
C ARG A 74 5.06 9.31 -28.80
N ARG A 75 4.83 10.31 -27.94
CA ARG A 75 4.58 11.69 -28.33
C ARG A 75 5.81 12.34 -28.99
N GLN A 76 7.00 11.89 -28.64
CA GLN A 76 8.29 12.36 -29.17
C GLN A 76 8.76 11.60 -30.42
N GLY A 77 8.00 10.61 -30.90
CA GLY A 77 8.37 9.83 -32.09
C GLY A 77 9.42 8.74 -31.84
N LEU A 78 9.74 8.44 -30.58
CA LEU A 78 10.67 7.37 -30.17
C LEU A 78 10.00 6.00 -30.06
N MET A 79 8.66 5.96 -30.08
CA MET A 79 7.87 4.75 -30.00
C MET A 79 6.72 4.77 -31.03
N SER A 80 6.53 3.66 -31.73
CA SER A 80 5.47 3.49 -32.73
C SER A 80 4.18 2.88 -32.16
N ALA A 81 4.26 2.19 -31.02
CA ALA A 81 3.12 1.52 -30.41
C ALA A 81 2.01 2.51 -30.06
N THR A 82 0.76 2.20 -30.40
CA THR A 82 -0.40 2.98 -29.95
C THR A 82 -0.52 2.87 -28.44
N ILE A 83 -0.66 4.00 -27.73
CA ILE A 83 -0.77 4.03 -26.27
C ILE A 83 -2.22 4.25 -25.86
N VAL A 84 -2.73 3.32 -25.06
CA VAL A 84 -4.09 3.37 -24.54
C VAL A 84 -4.07 3.44 -23.02
N THR A 85 -4.72 4.45 -22.45
CA THR A 85 -4.91 4.53 -20.99
C THR A 85 -6.34 4.18 -20.58
N HIS A 86 -6.47 3.20 -19.68
CA HIS A 86 -7.74 2.80 -19.07
C HIS A 86 -7.97 3.59 -17.78
N LEU A 87 -9.03 4.40 -17.77
CA LEU A 87 -9.44 5.24 -16.66
C LEU A 87 -10.22 4.41 -15.63
N ASN A 88 -9.65 4.26 -14.43
CA ASN A 88 -10.24 3.55 -13.29
C ASN A 88 -10.32 4.41 -12.01
N GLY A 89 -9.76 5.62 -12.03
CA GLY A 89 -9.69 6.52 -10.87
C GLY A 89 -8.24 6.80 -10.49
N SER A 90 -7.77 8.01 -10.85
CA SER A 90 -6.43 8.48 -10.56
C SER A 90 -6.23 8.74 -9.07
N SER A 91 -4.97 8.78 -8.64
CA SER A 91 -4.60 9.21 -7.29
C SER A 91 -5.14 10.61 -6.97
N LEU A 92 -5.19 11.51 -7.96
CA LEU A 92 -5.79 12.83 -7.81
C LEU A 92 -7.28 12.74 -7.47
N SER A 93 -8.01 11.85 -8.14
CA SER A 93 -9.45 11.65 -7.92
C SER A 93 -9.68 11.21 -6.47
N VAL A 94 -8.94 10.18 -6.05
CA VAL A 94 -8.91 9.66 -4.68
C VAL A 94 -8.62 10.75 -3.65
N ARG A 95 -7.62 11.60 -3.91
CA ARG A 95 -7.24 12.66 -2.97
C ARG A 95 -8.33 13.72 -2.84
N LYS A 96 -8.98 14.12 -3.94
CA LYS A 96 -10.04 15.12 -3.92
C LYS A 96 -11.26 14.64 -3.14
N ASP A 97 -11.56 13.35 -3.18
CA ASP A 97 -12.67 12.77 -2.41
C ASP A 97 -12.34 12.62 -0.92
N THR A 98 -11.12 12.19 -0.60
CA THR A 98 -10.71 11.95 0.80
C THR A 98 -10.36 13.24 1.56
N ASN A 99 -10.05 14.33 0.85
CA ASN A 99 -9.50 15.57 1.42
C ASN A 99 -8.22 15.35 2.26
N TYR A 100 -7.51 14.24 2.04
CA TYR A 100 -6.27 13.96 2.75
C TYR A 100 -5.14 14.87 2.22
N PRO A 101 -4.31 15.47 3.09
CA PRO A 101 -3.23 16.34 2.64
C PRO A 101 -2.14 15.52 1.93
N PRO A 102 -1.76 15.89 0.69
CA PRO A 102 -0.79 15.13 -0.08
C PRO A 102 0.63 15.29 0.49
N ASP A 103 1.49 14.30 0.24
CA ASP A 103 2.94 14.48 0.26
C ASP A 103 3.50 14.73 -1.17
N ILE A 104 4.82 14.94 -1.25
CA ILE A 104 5.51 15.25 -2.51
C ILE A 104 5.35 14.11 -3.50
N SER A 105 5.63 12.87 -3.10
CA SER A 105 5.55 11.70 -3.97
C SER A 105 4.15 11.46 -4.53
N GLN A 106 3.10 11.76 -3.76
CA GLN A 106 1.73 11.74 -4.28
C GLN A 106 1.49 12.80 -5.35
N LEU A 107 1.98 14.02 -5.18
CA LEU A 107 1.83 15.08 -6.19
C LEU A 107 2.62 14.80 -7.46
N GLU A 108 3.80 14.20 -7.32
CA GLU A 108 4.59 13.69 -8.45
C GLU A 108 3.83 12.60 -9.22
N CYS A 109 3.27 11.62 -8.48
CA CYS A 109 2.44 10.57 -9.05
C CYS A 109 1.25 11.16 -9.82
N GLU A 110 0.51 12.09 -9.21
CA GLU A 110 -0.62 12.76 -9.85
C GLU A 110 -0.25 13.47 -11.16
N ALA A 111 0.94 14.07 -11.22
CA ALA A 111 1.42 14.75 -12.43
C ALA A 111 1.76 13.76 -13.56
N ILE A 112 2.42 12.63 -13.24
CA ILE A 112 2.72 11.61 -14.25
C ILE A 112 1.45 10.87 -14.71
N GLU A 113 0.49 10.61 -13.81
CA GLU A 113 -0.81 10.03 -14.14
C GLU A 113 -1.57 10.95 -15.10
N ARG A 114 -1.67 12.25 -14.77
CA ARG A 114 -2.31 13.24 -15.63
C ARG A 114 -1.65 13.29 -17.01
N THR A 115 -0.32 13.37 -17.05
CA THR A 115 0.42 13.47 -18.31
C THR A 115 0.23 12.22 -19.17
N GLN A 116 0.25 11.02 -18.57
CA GLN A 116 -0.05 9.78 -19.28
C GLN A 116 -1.45 9.82 -19.94
N ILE A 117 -2.47 10.25 -19.20
CA ILE A 117 -3.84 10.36 -19.72
C ILE A 117 -3.90 11.36 -20.88
N GLU A 118 -3.36 12.57 -20.67
CA GLU A 118 -3.47 13.68 -21.63
C GLU A 118 -2.69 13.44 -22.92
N LEU A 119 -1.60 12.66 -22.87
CA LEU A 119 -0.74 12.37 -24.01
C LEU A 119 -1.02 11.02 -24.68
N SER A 120 -1.92 10.17 -24.14
CA SER A 120 -2.28 8.89 -24.76
C SER A 120 -2.95 9.09 -26.13
N ASP A 121 -2.81 8.13 -27.04
CA ASP A 121 -3.51 8.18 -28.34
C ASP A 121 -5.03 7.99 -28.13
N GLU A 122 -5.38 7.11 -27.20
CA GLU A 122 -6.76 6.75 -26.85
C GLU A 122 -6.89 6.61 -25.33
N VAL A 123 -8.06 6.98 -24.81
CA VAL A 123 -8.46 6.68 -23.43
C VAL A 123 -9.71 5.82 -23.43
N VAL A 124 -9.74 4.84 -22.55
CA VAL A 124 -10.90 3.99 -22.32
C VAL A 124 -11.44 4.29 -20.94
N VAL A 125 -12.72 4.63 -20.86
CA VAL A 125 -13.42 4.79 -19.59
C VAL A 125 -14.54 3.75 -19.50
N THR A 126 -14.67 3.15 -18.33
CA THR A 126 -15.64 2.08 -18.10
C THR A 126 -16.97 2.60 -17.54
N ASN A 127 -16.98 3.83 -17.02
CA ASN A 127 -18.10 4.38 -16.28
C ASN A 127 -18.21 5.91 -16.50
N VAL A 128 -19.42 6.43 -16.72
CA VAL A 128 -19.72 7.83 -17.08
C VAL A 128 -19.53 8.79 -15.90
N THR A 129 -19.76 8.32 -14.68
CA THR A 129 -19.48 9.11 -13.46
C THR A 129 -18.00 9.48 -13.38
N LEU A 130 -17.11 8.52 -13.64
CA LEU A 130 -15.66 8.70 -13.67
C LEU A 130 -15.25 9.60 -14.83
N LEU A 131 -15.85 9.43 -16.01
CA LEU A 131 -15.66 10.36 -17.13
C LEU A 131 -15.98 11.81 -16.72
N SER A 132 -17.15 12.02 -16.09
CA SER A 132 -17.58 13.33 -15.61
C SER A 132 -16.61 13.87 -14.56
N HIS A 133 -16.10 13.01 -13.68
CA HIS A 133 -15.10 13.38 -12.67
C HIS A 133 -13.80 13.89 -13.33
N TYR A 134 -13.24 13.14 -14.29
CA TYR A 134 -12.06 13.57 -15.05
C TYR A 134 -12.26 14.91 -15.77
N GLN A 135 -13.45 15.13 -16.33
CA GLN A 135 -13.82 16.41 -16.95
C GLN A 135 -13.88 17.55 -15.94
N THR A 136 -14.42 17.33 -14.73
CA THR A 136 -14.45 18.34 -13.66
C THR A 136 -13.07 18.69 -13.12
N LEU A 137 -12.12 17.74 -13.16
CA LEU A 137 -10.72 17.99 -12.83
C LEU A 137 -9.96 18.77 -13.92
N GLY A 138 -10.61 19.06 -15.05
CA GLY A 138 -10.00 19.76 -16.18
C GLY A 138 -8.89 18.96 -16.85
N ILE A 139 -8.94 17.62 -16.77
CA ILE A 139 -8.00 16.73 -17.45
C ILE A 139 -8.42 16.64 -18.91
N ARG A 140 -7.48 16.89 -19.83
CA ARG A 140 -7.76 16.76 -21.26
C ARG A 140 -7.83 15.28 -21.63
N LEU A 141 -8.97 14.85 -22.15
CA LEU A 141 -9.13 13.49 -22.64
C LEU A 141 -8.90 13.47 -24.16
N PRO A 142 -7.99 12.64 -24.69
CA PRO A 142 -7.74 12.49 -26.11
C PRO A 142 -8.92 11.73 -26.77
N THR A 143 -8.67 10.81 -27.70
CA THR A 143 -9.75 10.02 -28.30
C THR A 143 -10.39 9.14 -27.22
N LEU A 144 -11.65 9.44 -26.88
CA LEU A 144 -12.36 8.82 -25.77
C LEU A 144 -13.25 7.67 -26.24
N ASN A 145 -13.08 6.50 -25.61
CA ASN A 145 -13.93 5.33 -25.81
C ASN A 145 -14.62 4.97 -24.50
N LEU A 146 -15.95 5.03 -24.50
CA LEU A 146 -16.77 4.56 -23.39
C LEU A 146 -17.19 3.12 -23.65
N HIS A 147 -16.61 2.17 -22.92
CA HIS A 147 -16.92 0.75 -23.04
C HIS A 147 -17.48 0.19 -21.75
N VAL A 148 -18.45 -0.71 -21.87
CA VAL A 148 -18.90 -1.56 -20.76
C VAL A 148 -17.77 -2.56 -20.46
N PRO A 149 -17.18 -2.62 -19.25
CA PRO A 149 -16.04 -3.50 -18.99
C PRO A 149 -16.43 -4.98 -19.05
N LEU A 150 -15.48 -5.80 -19.49
CA LEU A 150 -15.62 -7.26 -19.53
C LEU A 150 -15.47 -7.84 -18.11
N LEU A 151 -16.37 -8.75 -17.75
CA LEU A 151 -16.25 -9.53 -16.52
C LEU A 151 -15.15 -10.58 -16.69
N GLY A 152 -14.17 -10.59 -15.77
CA GLY A 152 -13.07 -11.56 -15.79
C GLY A 152 -13.47 -12.93 -15.25
N GLY A 153 -12.55 -13.90 -15.37
CA GLY A 153 -12.59 -15.22 -14.74
C GLY A 153 -13.21 -16.35 -15.58
N ASP A 154 -14.09 -16.02 -16.53
CA ASP A 154 -14.84 -17.01 -17.31
C ASP A 154 -14.47 -16.99 -18.79
N SER A 155 -14.67 -18.12 -19.47
CA SER A 155 -14.62 -18.17 -20.93
C SER A 155 -15.75 -17.32 -21.55
N GLU A 156 -15.54 -16.79 -22.76
CA GLU A 156 -16.59 -16.05 -23.48
C GLU A 156 -17.88 -16.85 -23.62
N ALA A 157 -17.76 -18.17 -23.79
CA ALA A 157 -18.90 -19.07 -23.89
C ALA A 157 -19.73 -19.15 -22.60
N GLU A 158 -19.12 -18.97 -21.44
CA GLU A 158 -19.81 -18.93 -20.14
C GLU A 158 -20.48 -17.58 -19.92
N LEU A 159 -19.80 -16.47 -20.26
CA LEU A 159 -20.37 -15.12 -20.17
C LEU A 159 -21.60 -14.96 -21.07
N VAL A 160 -21.58 -15.51 -22.28
CA VAL A 160 -22.72 -15.46 -23.22
C VAL A 160 -23.89 -16.32 -22.75
N LYS A 161 -23.65 -17.38 -21.97
CA LYS A 161 -24.70 -18.26 -21.42
C LYS A 161 -25.31 -17.75 -20.12
N ALA A 162 -24.62 -16.87 -19.40
CA ALA A 162 -25.14 -16.29 -18.17
C ALA A 162 -26.39 -15.47 -18.46
N SER A 163 -27.45 -15.68 -17.69
CA SER A 163 -28.74 -15.00 -17.88
C SER A 163 -28.68 -13.51 -17.53
N PHE A 164 -27.68 -13.06 -16.74
CA PHE A 164 -27.52 -11.69 -16.24
C PHE A 164 -28.77 -11.16 -15.53
N VAL A 165 -29.33 -12.02 -14.69
CA VAL A 165 -30.52 -11.72 -13.90
C VAL A 165 -30.37 -12.31 -12.50
N THR A 166 -30.77 -11.54 -11.48
CA THR A 166 -30.72 -12.00 -10.09
C THR A 166 -31.81 -13.02 -9.78
N ARG A 167 -31.60 -13.87 -8.79
CA ARG A 167 -32.68 -14.69 -8.22
C ARG A 167 -33.65 -13.81 -7.43
N SER A 168 -34.90 -14.24 -7.33
CA SER A 168 -35.85 -13.70 -6.36
C SER A 168 -35.62 -14.34 -4.99
N ILE A 169 -35.79 -13.56 -3.91
CA ILE A 169 -35.74 -14.06 -2.54
C ILE A 169 -36.89 -13.47 -1.71
N LEU A 170 -37.52 -14.29 -0.88
CA LEU A 170 -38.57 -13.81 0.03
C LEU A 170 -37.94 -13.11 1.22
N GLY A 171 -38.57 -12.05 1.74
CA GLY A 171 -37.99 -11.21 2.80
C GLY A 171 -37.63 -12.02 4.05
N ARG A 172 -38.52 -12.94 4.46
CA ARG A 172 -38.32 -13.85 5.60
C ARG A 172 -37.13 -14.81 5.46
N ASP A 173 -36.66 -15.05 4.23
CA ASP A 173 -35.55 -15.96 3.96
C ASP A 173 -34.21 -15.22 3.97
N ILE A 174 -34.22 -13.87 3.90
CA ILE A 174 -33.01 -13.04 3.99
C ILE A 174 -32.53 -13.01 5.44
N ASN A 175 -31.39 -13.64 5.69
CA ASN A 175 -30.79 -13.72 7.02
C ASN A 175 -29.40 -13.08 7.11
N GLU A 176 -28.86 -12.60 5.98
CA GLU A 176 -27.50 -12.07 5.91
C GLU A 176 -27.43 -10.87 4.95
N LEU A 177 -26.75 -9.81 5.39
CA LEU A 177 -26.36 -8.67 4.58
C LEU A 177 -24.87 -8.78 4.25
N VAL A 178 -24.53 -8.67 2.97
CA VAL A 178 -23.14 -8.80 2.51
C VAL A 178 -22.67 -7.48 1.92
N PHE A 179 -21.69 -6.84 2.55
CA PHE A 179 -21.00 -5.68 2.01
C PHE A 179 -19.89 -6.14 1.05
N ILE A 180 -19.95 -5.67 -0.21
CA ILE A 180 -18.96 -6.00 -1.25
C ILE A 180 -18.14 -4.74 -1.59
N GLY A 181 -16.91 -4.66 -1.08
CA GLY A 181 -15.96 -3.57 -1.33
C GLY A 181 -14.78 -3.61 -0.36
N SER A 182 -13.63 -3.02 -0.68
CA SER A 182 -12.50 -2.91 0.28
C SER A 182 -12.95 -2.21 1.57
N HIS A 183 -12.29 -2.49 2.71
CA HIS A 183 -12.64 -1.81 3.97
C HIS A 183 -12.20 -0.32 3.99
N ASP A 184 -11.76 0.24 2.86
CA ASP A 184 -11.34 1.62 2.76
C ASP A 184 -12.50 2.58 2.46
N LEU A 185 -12.21 3.88 2.60
CA LEU A 185 -13.16 4.99 2.47
C LEU A 185 -13.90 5.07 1.14
N GLN A 186 -13.27 4.56 0.07
CA GLN A 186 -13.75 4.74 -1.30
C GLN A 186 -14.92 3.82 -1.63
N GLU A 187 -15.05 2.71 -0.89
CA GLU A 187 -16.08 1.71 -1.10
C GLU A 187 -17.25 1.85 -0.13
N GLY A 188 -17.44 2.99 0.54
CA GLY A 188 -18.70 3.29 1.24
C GLY A 188 -18.98 2.45 2.50
N LEU A 189 -17.96 1.84 3.12
CA LEU A 189 -18.13 1.09 4.37
C LEU A 189 -18.76 1.94 5.48
N PRO A 190 -18.29 3.18 5.78
CA PRO A 190 -18.95 4.01 6.79
C PRO A 190 -20.42 4.30 6.49
N PHE A 191 -20.78 4.49 5.20
CA PHE A 191 -22.15 4.73 4.77
C PHE A 191 -23.05 3.51 5.03
N PHE A 192 -22.56 2.31 4.73
CA PHE A 192 -23.24 1.05 5.02
C PHE A 192 -23.44 0.87 6.52
N ILE A 193 -22.38 1.00 7.32
CA ILE A 193 -22.45 0.87 8.80
C ILE A 193 -23.41 1.90 9.39
N ASP A 194 -23.39 3.13 8.91
CA ASP A 194 -24.35 4.16 9.30
C ASP A 194 -25.80 3.77 8.99
N ALA A 195 -26.07 3.10 7.87
CA ALA A 195 -27.41 2.60 7.58
C ALA A 195 -27.82 1.47 8.53
N ILE A 196 -26.91 0.56 8.86
CA ILE A 196 -27.17 -0.52 9.83
C ILE A 196 -27.55 0.04 11.20
N THR A 197 -26.86 1.07 11.69
CA THR A 197 -27.20 1.73 12.99
C THR A 197 -28.60 2.36 13.02
N ARG A 198 -29.27 2.49 11.87
CA ARG A 198 -30.59 3.12 11.72
C ARG A 198 -31.70 2.11 11.45
N LEU A 199 -31.40 0.81 11.42
CA LEU A 199 -32.40 -0.25 11.34
C LEU A 199 -33.24 -0.31 12.62
N SER A 200 -34.49 -0.75 12.49
CA SER A 200 -35.38 -1.00 13.62
C SER A 200 -34.79 -2.08 14.55
N ASN A 201 -34.91 -1.89 15.87
CA ASN A 201 -34.26 -2.74 16.90
C ASN A 201 -34.58 -4.26 16.80
N ASN A 202 -35.68 -4.63 16.16
CA ASN A 202 -36.10 -6.01 15.94
C ASN A 202 -35.44 -6.67 14.71
N ILE A 203 -34.70 -5.90 13.89
CA ILE A 203 -34.06 -6.35 12.67
C ILE A 203 -32.56 -6.49 12.92
N ASN A 204 -32.06 -7.74 12.92
CA ASN A 204 -30.65 -8.05 13.20
C ASN A 204 -30.16 -9.21 12.30
N PRO A 205 -30.15 -9.06 10.96
CA PRO A 205 -29.53 -10.06 10.08
C PRO A 205 -28.03 -10.22 10.39
N ASP A 206 -27.44 -11.34 10.02
CA ASP A 206 -25.98 -11.43 10.05
C ASP A 206 -25.39 -10.42 9.06
N ILE A 207 -24.20 -9.91 9.34
CA ILE A 207 -23.47 -9.01 8.47
C ILE A 207 -22.17 -9.70 8.08
N THR A 208 -21.86 -9.74 6.78
CA THR A 208 -20.55 -10.14 6.28
C THR A 208 -19.94 -8.96 5.56
N ILE A 209 -18.71 -8.60 5.94
CA ILE A 209 -17.91 -7.55 5.30
C ILE A 209 -16.76 -8.25 4.60
N ILE A 210 -16.72 -8.10 3.27
CA ILE A 210 -15.71 -8.74 2.42
C ILE A 210 -14.71 -7.70 1.96
N GLY A 211 -13.43 -7.83 2.36
CA GLY A 211 -12.35 -6.96 1.92
C GLY A 211 -11.13 -6.97 2.84
N GLU A 212 -10.06 -6.33 2.39
CA GLU A 212 -8.86 -6.13 3.18
C GLU A 212 -9.08 -5.05 4.26
N PHE A 213 -8.52 -5.27 5.46
CA PHE A 213 -8.52 -4.25 6.51
C PHE A 213 -7.66 -3.04 6.12
N SER A 214 -8.17 -1.85 6.43
CA SER A 214 -7.49 -0.57 6.23
C SER A 214 -7.64 0.33 7.45
N ARG A 215 -7.35 1.63 7.30
CA ARG A 215 -7.55 2.67 8.31
C ARG A 215 -8.53 3.74 7.85
N TRP A 216 -9.31 4.23 8.81
CA TRP A 216 -10.18 5.38 8.63
C TRP A 216 -9.92 6.40 9.73
N ARG A 217 -9.45 7.60 9.36
CA ARG A 217 -9.07 8.66 10.33
C ARG A 217 -8.17 8.10 11.44
N PHE A 218 -7.11 7.40 11.04
CA PHE A 218 -6.17 6.66 11.91
C PHE A 218 -6.75 5.43 12.64
N GLU A 219 -8.06 5.23 12.70
CA GLU A 219 -8.66 4.06 13.34
C GLU A 219 -8.61 2.81 12.45
N PHE A 220 -8.30 1.64 13.01
CA PHE A 220 -8.39 0.36 12.32
C PHE A 220 -9.84 0.06 11.93
N THR A 221 -10.09 -0.23 10.65
CA THR A 221 -11.45 -0.33 10.07
C THR A 221 -12.32 -1.41 10.71
N GLY A 222 -11.76 -2.56 11.09
CA GLY A 222 -12.51 -3.58 11.83
C GLY A 222 -12.96 -3.10 13.22
N ALA A 223 -12.08 -2.36 13.92
CA ALA A 223 -12.37 -1.78 15.22
C ALA A 223 -13.44 -0.68 15.12
N PHE A 224 -13.38 0.14 14.08
CA PHE A 224 -14.43 1.10 13.74
C PHE A 224 -15.80 0.42 13.60
N VAL A 225 -15.89 -0.70 12.86
CA VAL A 225 -17.14 -1.45 12.68
C VAL A 225 -17.68 -1.95 14.02
N LEU A 226 -16.86 -2.67 14.79
CA LEU A 226 -17.30 -3.24 16.08
C LEU A 226 -17.75 -2.15 17.07
N ARG A 227 -17.03 -1.02 17.09
CA ARG A 227 -17.37 0.13 17.92
C ARG A 227 -18.68 0.79 17.50
N ARG A 228 -18.92 0.99 16.20
CA ARG A 228 -20.16 1.62 15.70
C ARG A 228 -21.36 0.71 15.85
N LEU A 229 -21.15 -0.60 15.83
CA LEU A 229 -22.19 -1.63 15.97
C LEU A 229 -22.16 -2.29 17.36
N SER A 230 -21.79 -1.56 18.42
CA SER A 230 -21.72 -2.13 19.77
C SER A 230 -23.04 -2.74 20.26
N ASP A 231 -24.16 -2.12 19.89
CA ASP A 231 -25.51 -2.54 20.33
C ASP A 231 -26.19 -3.51 19.35
N TYR A 232 -25.54 -3.81 18.22
CA TYR A 232 -26.10 -4.66 17.17
C TYR A 232 -26.07 -6.13 17.57
N ARG A 233 -27.21 -6.83 17.53
CA ARG A 233 -27.30 -8.21 18.06
C ARG A 233 -26.99 -9.30 17.03
N GLY A 234 -26.95 -8.96 15.75
CA GLY A 234 -26.58 -9.88 14.69
C GLY A 234 -25.08 -10.18 14.71
N HIS A 235 -24.70 -11.31 14.10
CA HIS A 235 -23.31 -11.72 13.97
C HIS A 235 -22.59 -10.88 12.91
N ILE A 236 -21.34 -10.47 13.14
CA ILE A 236 -20.53 -9.70 12.16
C ILE A 236 -19.32 -10.52 11.72
N ARG A 237 -19.25 -10.89 10.44
CA ARG A 237 -18.12 -11.63 9.85
C ARG A 237 -17.22 -10.71 9.05
N PHE A 238 -15.91 -10.87 9.22
CA PHE A 238 -14.89 -10.20 8.41
C PHE A 238 -14.18 -11.24 7.57
N LEU A 239 -14.27 -11.11 6.25
CA LEU A 239 -13.67 -12.06 5.32
C LEU A 239 -12.70 -11.32 4.41
N ASN A 240 -11.44 -11.76 4.41
CA ASN A 240 -10.52 -11.32 3.37
C ASN A 240 -10.65 -12.24 2.16
N VAL A 241 -10.67 -11.65 0.97
CA VAL A 241 -10.79 -12.39 -0.28
C VAL A 241 -9.68 -11.95 -1.20
N ASP A 242 -8.82 -12.91 -1.55
CA ASP A 242 -7.61 -12.62 -2.30
C ASP A 242 -7.85 -12.70 -3.82
N THR A 243 -8.92 -13.37 -4.27
CA THR A 243 -9.21 -13.55 -5.70
C THR A 243 -10.69 -13.43 -6.06
N PRO A 244 -11.02 -13.02 -7.31
CA PRO A 244 -12.40 -13.01 -7.80
C PRO A 244 -13.11 -14.37 -7.71
N ASP A 245 -12.38 -15.48 -7.88
CA ASP A 245 -12.94 -16.84 -7.78
C ASP A 245 -13.31 -17.20 -6.34
N GLN A 246 -12.48 -16.79 -5.37
CA GLN A 246 -12.81 -16.91 -3.96
C GLN A 246 -14.05 -16.08 -3.61
N LEU A 247 -14.16 -14.85 -4.14
CA LEU A 247 -15.35 -14.01 -3.97
C LEU A 247 -16.59 -14.70 -4.53
N ALA A 248 -16.50 -15.21 -5.76
CA ALA A 248 -17.61 -15.89 -6.42
C ALA A 248 -18.04 -17.15 -5.66
N SER A 249 -17.10 -17.98 -5.22
CA SER A 249 -17.37 -19.18 -4.41
C SER A 249 -18.03 -18.83 -3.09
N LEU A 250 -17.51 -17.82 -2.38
CA LEU A 250 -18.04 -17.34 -1.12
C LEU A 250 -19.48 -16.82 -1.27
N LEU A 251 -19.73 -15.97 -2.26
CA LEU A 251 -21.07 -15.42 -2.50
C LEU A 251 -22.06 -16.50 -2.95
N THR A 252 -21.61 -17.47 -3.76
CA THR A 252 -22.44 -18.61 -4.18
C THR A 252 -22.85 -19.49 -2.99
N SER A 253 -22.00 -19.61 -1.97
CA SER A 253 -22.30 -20.32 -0.72
C SER A 253 -23.34 -19.64 0.16
N LYS A 254 -23.77 -18.42 -0.19
CA LYS A 254 -24.72 -17.59 0.57
C LYS A 254 -26.03 -17.39 -0.22
N PRO A 255 -26.89 -18.42 -0.33
CA PRO A 255 -28.12 -18.34 -1.12
C PRO A 255 -29.16 -17.36 -0.54
N ASN A 256 -29.04 -17.02 0.75
CA ASN A 256 -29.96 -16.16 1.48
C ASN A 256 -29.43 -14.74 1.74
N ALA A 257 -28.28 -14.39 1.15
CA ALA A 257 -27.68 -13.08 1.31
C ALA A 257 -28.33 -12.01 0.43
N LEU A 258 -28.50 -10.81 0.99
CA LEU A 258 -28.73 -9.57 0.27
C LEU A 258 -27.42 -8.78 0.20
N CYS A 259 -26.91 -8.54 -1.01
CA CYS A 259 -25.64 -7.83 -1.18
C CYS A 259 -25.88 -6.32 -1.14
N PHE A 260 -24.98 -5.55 -0.53
CA PHE A 260 -24.91 -4.11 -0.70
C PHE A 260 -23.68 -3.77 -1.52
N VAL A 261 -23.91 -3.07 -2.63
CA VAL A 261 -22.86 -2.57 -3.51
C VAL A 261 -22.79 -1.04 -3.35
N PRO A 262 -21.66 -0.49 -2.88
CA PRO A 262 -21.53 0.93 -2.60
C PRO A 262 -21.49 1.78 -3.88
N PRO A 263 -21.87 3.07 -3.80
CA PRO A 263 -21.49 4.06 -4.80
C PRO A 263 -20.00 4.40 -4.66
N SER A 264 -19.14 3.59 -5.25
CA SER A 264 -17.73 3.96 -5.46
C SER A 264 -17.60 4.76 -6.76
N LEU A 265 -16.59 5.62 -6.86
CA LEU A 265 -16.21 6.25 -8.13
C LEU A 265 -15.46 5.27 -9.04
N ALA A 266 -14.78 4.28 -8.47
CA ALA A 266 -13.89 3.35 -9.15
C ALA A 266 -14.55 1.98 -9.46
N SER A 267 -15.49 1.52 -8.63
CA SER A 267 -15.83 0.08 -8.54
C SER A 267 -17.29 -0.38 -8.71
N PRO A 268 -18.36 0.45 -8.71
CA PRO A 268 -19.74 -0.05 -8.60
C PRO A 268 -20.12 -0.93 -9.78
N PHE A 269 -19.51 -0.69 -10.94
CA PHE A 269 -19.74 -1.49 -12.13
C PHE A 269 -19.37 -2.96 -11.92
N PHE A 270 -18.16 -3.26 -11.45
CA PHE A 270 -17.66 -4.64 -11.35
C PHE A 270 -18.47 -5.43 -10.33
N SER A 271 -18.75 -4.83 -9.17
CA SER A 271 -19.51 -5.48 -8.10
C SER A 271 -20.97 -5.74 -8.49
N ILE A 272 -21.65 -4.78 -9.16
CA ILE A 272 -23.03 -4.99 -9.66
C ILE A 272 -23.04 -6.07 -10.77
N ALA A 273 -22.09 -6.01 -11.71
CA ALA A 273 -22.01 -6.98 -12.79
C ALA A 273 -21.71 -8.40 -12.27
N HIS A 274 -20.90 -8.55 -11.22
CA HIS A 274 -20.72 -9.83 -10.51
C HIS A 274 -22.01 -10.31 -9.83
N CYS A 275 -22.81 -9.41 -9.25
CA CYS A 275 -24.10 -9.79 -8.70
C CYS A 275 -25.03 -10.36 -9.78
N PHE A 276 -25.07 -9.77 -10.98
CA PHE A 276 -25.83 -10.31 -12.11
C PHE A 276 -25.30 -11.66 -12.60
N LYS A 277 -23.97 -11.80 -12.73
CA LYS A 277 -23.31 -13.04 -13.14
C LYS A 277 -23.65 -14.20 -12.19
N LEU A 278 -23.62 -13.95 -10.88
CA LEU A 278 -23.87 -14.95 -9.84
C LEU A 278 -25.35 -15.09 -9.44
N GLY A 279 -26.23 -14.29 -10.04
CA GLY A 279 -27.65 -14.29 -9.72
C GLY A 279 -27.97 -13.80 -8.30
N LEU A 280 -27.16 -12.91 -7.73
CA LEU A 280 -27.29 -12.44 -6.35
C LEU A 280 -28.20 -11.20 -6.27
N PRO A 281 -29.18 -11.17 -5.35
CA PRO A 281 -29.96 -9.96 -5.11
C PRO A 281 -29.08 -8.89 -4.42
N PHE A 282 -29.23 -7.64 -4.81
CA PHE A 282 -28.43 -6.55 -4.29
C PHE A 282 -29.19 -5.24 -4.11
N LEU A 283 -28.67 -4.38 -3.24
CA LEU A 283 -29.02 -2.97 -3.08
C LEU A 283 -27.82 -2.10 -3.46
N THR A 284 -28.08 -0.95 -4.05
CA THR A 284 -27.08 0.09 -4.33
C THR A 284 -27.75 1.46 -4.30
N THR A 285 -26.99 2.55 -4.37
CA THR A 285 -27.57 3.90 -4.44
C THR A 285 -27.94 4.25 -5.89
N ASP A 286 -28.79 5.27 -6.05
CA ASP A 286 -29.25 5.81 -7.34
C ASP A 286 -28.16 6.60 -8.08
N GLY A 287 -27.10 5.90 -8.49
CA GLY A 287 -26.01 6.44 -9.30
C GLY A 287 -26.24 6.24 -10.80
N ALA A 288 -25.68 7.14 -11.62
CA ALA A 288 -25.75 7.05 -13.09
C ALA A 288 -25.23 5.70 -13.62
N GLU A 289 -24.18 5.13 -13.01
CA GLU A 289 -23.64 3.83 -13.42
C GLU A 289 -24.56 2.67 -13.09
N ALA A 290 -25.08 2.62 -11.86
CA ALA A 290 -26.03 1.60 -11.47
C ALA A 290 -27.27 1.62 -12.38
N ALA A 291 -27.74 2.82 -12.76
CA ALA A 291 -28.87 2.99 -13.68
C ALA A 291 -28.60 2.47 -15.10
N ARG A 292 -27.35 2.47 -15.57
CA ARG A 292 -26.96 1.87 -16.87
C ARG A 292 -26.93 0.33 -16.83
N LEU A 293 -26.68 -0.23 -15.65
CA LEU A 293 -26.56 -1.67 -15.41
C LEU A 293 -27.88 -2.36 -15.17
N VAL A 294 -28.82 -1.66 -14.53
CA VAL A 294 -30.12 -2.19 -14.13
C VAL A 294 -31.19 -1.72 -15.11
N ALA A 295 -32.08 -2.64 -15.52
CA ALA A 295 -33.19 -2.29 -16.40
C ALA A 295 -34.09 -1.22 -15.74
N PRO A 296 -34.54 -0.17 -16.46
CA PRO A 296 -35.26 0.98 -15.88
C PRO A 296 -36.45 0.63 -14.99
N GLN A 297 -37.20 -0.39 -15.38
CA GLN A 297 -38.37 -0.87 -14.64
C GLN A 297 -38.05 -1.56 -13.31
N ASP A 298 -36.78 -1.94 -13.08
CA ASP A 298 -36.33 -2.62 -11.86
C ASP A 298 -35.59 -1.67 -10.90
N HIS A 299 -35.42 -0.38 -11.25
CA HIS A 299 -34.70 0.61 -10.43
C HIS A 299 -35.28 0.75 -9.01
N SER A 300 -36.61 0.74 -8.86
CA SER A 300 -37.26 0.87 -7.56
C SER A 300 -37.00 -0.30 -6.60
N ILE A 301 -36.55 -1.46 -7.14
CA ILE A 301 -36.26 -2.67 -6.36
C ILE A 301 -34.91 -2.55 -5.65
N CYS A 302 -33.88 -2.09 -6.36
CA CYS A 302 -32.50 -2.14 -5.87
C CYS A 302 -31.89 -0.78 -5.50
N PHE A 303 -32.49 0.34 -5.92
CA PHE A 303 -31.96 1.67 -5.58
C PHE A 303 -32.49 2.16 -4.24
N SER A 304 -31.56 2.59 -3.40
CA SER A 304 -31.83 2.98 -2.04
C SER A 304 -31.75 4.48 -1.78
N GLY A 305 -31.33 5.33 -2.73
CA GLY A 305 -31.11 6.77 -2.52
C GLY A 305 -29.76 7.12 -1.85
N PRO A 306 -29.35 8.39 -1.81
CA PRO A 306 -27.95 8.78 -1.52
C PRO A 306 -27.63 8.95 -0.03
N THR A 307 -28.55 8.58 0.88
CA THR A 307 -28.34 8.79 2.33
C THR A 307 -28.43 7.48 3.12
N PRO A 308 -27.73 7.35 4.27
CA PRO A 308 -27.82 6.13 5.08
C PRO A 308 -29.23 5.80 5.56
N ILE A 309 -30.09 6.82 5.76
CA ILE A 309 -31.49 6.60 6.14
C ILE A 309 -32.32 6.03 4.99
N ASN A 310 -32.02 6.40 3.74
CA ASN A 310 -32.70 5.81 2.60
C ASN A 310 -32.23 4.36 2.38
N LEU A 311 -30.94 4.07 2.58
CA LEU A 311 -30.42 2.69 2.60
C LEU A 311 -31.07 1.82 3.69
N ALA A 312 -31.17 2.33 4.92
CA ALA A 312 -31.83 1.59 6.00
C ALA A 312 -33.28 1.23 5.63
N ARG A 313 -34.06 2.19 5.10
CA ARG A 313 -35.44 1.94 4.65
C ARG A 313 -35.51 0.91 3.52
N ALA A 314 -34.56 0.94 2.58
CA ALA A 314 -34.51 -0.04 1.49
C ALA A 314 -34.20 -1.45 2.03
N ILE A 315 -33.27 -1.58 2.98
CA ILE A 315 -32.97 -2.85 3.66
C ILE A 315 -34.23 -3.38 4.36
N GLU A 316 -34.91 -2.56 5.17
CA GLU A 316 -36.13 -2.97 5.87
C GLU A 316 -37.25 -3.40 4.92
N ARG A 317 -37.44 -2.66 3.82
CA ARG A 317 -38.39 -3.04 2.76
C ARG A 317 -38.05 -4.42 2.20
N CYS A 318 -36.80 -4.67 1.84
CA CYS A 318 -36.37 -5.96 1.30
C CYS A 318 -36.55 -7.11 2.29
N LEU A 319 -36.29 -6.88 3.58
CA LEU A 319 -36.51 -7.87 4.63
C LEU A 319 -38.00 -8.17 4.88
N ASN A 320 -38.89 -7.21 4.63
CA ASN A 320 -40.34 -7.38 4.79
C ASN A 320 -41.01 -7.99 3.55
N GLU A 321 -40.70 -7.46 2.37
CA GLU A 321 -41.40 -7.75 1.11
C GLU A 321 -40.65 -8.79 0.26
N GLY A 322 -39.35 -8.97 0.50
CA GLY A 322 -38.46 -9.72 -0.38
C GLY A 322 -37.83 -8.88 -1.47
N VAL A 323 -36.99 -9.53 -2.27
CA VAL A 323 -36.35 -8.92 -3.44
C VAL A 323 -36.79 -9.72 -4.66
N PRO A 324 -37.63 -9.14 -5.54
CA PRO A 324 -37.96 -9.77 -6.82
C PRO A 324 -36.73 -9.79 -7.74
N GLN A 325 -36.87 -10.50 -8.86
CA GLN A 325 -35.84 -10.64 -9.87
C GLN A 325 -35.45 -9.28 -10.48
N ILE A 326 -34.15 -8.96 -10.48
CA ILE A 326 -33.59 -7.73 -11.05
C ILE A 326 -32.91 -8.08 -12.37
N ARG A 327 -33.24 -7.38 -13.46
CA ARG A 327 -32.64 -7.62 -14.79
C ARG A 327 -31.52 -6.65 -15.10
N SER A 328 -30.46 -7.17 -15.71
CA SER A 328 -29.42 -6.33 -16.29
C SER A 328 -29.90 -5.68 -17.59
N ASN A 329 -29.38 -4.47 -17.85
CA ASN A 329 -29.52 -3.76 -19.12
C ASN A 329 -28.32 -4.00 -20.06
N ILE A 330 -27.35 -4.84 -19.64
CA ILE A 330 -26.20 -5.22 -20.46
C ILE A 330 -26.44 -6.56 -21.16
N SER A 331 -26.02 -6.63 -22.42
CA SER A 331 -25.81 -7.87 -23.15
C SER A 331 -24.31 -8.23 -23.18
N PRO A 332 -23.90 -9.39 -22.64
CA PRO A 332 -22.51 -9.85 -22.71
C PRO A 332 -21.99 -10.00 -24.14
N SER A 333 -22.83 -10.52 -25.05
CA SER A 333 -22.45 -10.72 -26.46
C SER A 333 -22.21 -9.41 -27.19
N GLU A 334 -23.05 -8.40 -26.94
CA GLU A 334 -22.86 -7.05 -27.51
C GLU A 334 -21.62 -6.38 -26.94
N THR A 335 -21.38 -6.53 -25.63
CA THR A 335 -20.19 -5.98 -24.95
C THR A 335 -18.91 -6.57 -25.56
N ILE A 336 -18.84 -7.90 -25.69
CA ILE A 336 -17.71 -8.59 -26.32
C ILE A 336 -17.51 -8.12 -27.76
N ALA A 337 -18.58 -8.01 -28.55
CA ALA A 337 -18.51 -7.53 -29.93
C ALA A 337 -17.99 -6.09 -30.03
N GLN A 338 -18.38 -5.19 -29.12
CA GLN A 338 -17.87 -3.82 -29.07
C GLN A 338 -16.37 -3.77 -28.79
N TRP A 339 -15.89 -4.53 -27.79
CA TRP A 339 -14.46 -4.61 -27.48
C TRP A 339 -13.64 -5.15 -28.65
N TYR A 340 -14.09 -6.25 -29.28
CA TYR A 340 -13.40 -6.81 -30.44
C TYR A 340 -13.37 -5.84 -31.63
N GLY A 341 -14.49 -5.17 -31.90
CA GLY A 341 -14.57 -4.17 -32.97
C GLY A 341 -13.60 -3.03 -32.75
N TRP A 342 -13.51 -2.52 -31.52
CA TRP A 342 -12.59 -1.44 -31.17
C TRP A 342 -11.11 -1.87 -31.22
N ILE A 343 -10.75 -3.02 -30.63
CA ILE A 343 -9.38 -3.56 -30.69
C ILE A 343 -8.93 -3.80 -32.13
N ALA A 344 -9.82 -4.31 -32.99
CA ALA A 344 -9.53 -4.52 -34.41
C ALA A 344 -9.27 -3.20 -35.16
N ASN A 345 -9.88 -2.09 -34.73
CA ASN A 345 -9.64 -0.78 -35.31
C ASN A 345 -8.33 -0.15 -34.82
N LEU A 346 -7.94 -0.37 -33.55
CA LEU A 346 -6.65 0.10 -33.04
C LEU A 346 -5.48 -0.42 -33.87
N ARG A 347 -5.51 -1.70 -34.26
CA ARG A 347 -4.46 -2.35 -35.07
C ARG A 347 -4.31 -1.80 -36.49
N LYS A 348 -5.30 -1.06 -36.98
CA LYS A 348 -5.32 -0.52 -38.36
C LYS A 348 -4.81 0.91 -38.46
N LYS A 349 -4.51 1.57 -37.33
CA LYS A 349 -3.95 2.92 -37.32
C LYS A 349 -2.47 2.84 -37.71
N GLU A 350 -2.19 2.98 -39.01
CA GLU A 350 -0.86 3.33 -39.48
C GLU A 350 -0.55 4.77 -39.08
N ILE A 351 0.64 5.00 -38.54
CA ILE A 351 1.09 6.32 -38.13
C ILE A 351 2.08 6.80 -39.19
N HIS A 352 1.67 7.81 -39.94
CA HIS A 352 2.55 8.52 -40.84
C HIS A 352 3.38 9.53 -40.02
N HIS A 353 4.68 9.28 -39.91
CA HIS A 353 5.62 10.28 -39.45
C HIS A 353 5.93 11.21 -40.64
N GLU A 354 5.44 12.44 -40.59
CA GLU A 354 5.91 13.48 -41.50
C GLU A 354 7.34 13.83 -41.08
N GLN A 355 8.32 13.37 -41.85
CA GLN A 355 9.67 13.88 -41.73
C GLN A 355 9.67 15.34 -42.18
N SER A 356 10.08 16.24 -41.27
CA SER A 356 10.43 17.61 -41.65
C SER A 356 11.53 17.54 -42.69
N ALA A 357 11.28 18.08 -43.89
CA ALA A 357 12.29 18.20 -44.94
C ALA A 357 13.34 19.28 -44.62
N ASP A 358 13.03 20.20 -43.70
CA ASP A 358 13.95 21.22 -43.23
C ASP A 358 14.81 20.65 -42.10
N MET A 359 16.13 20.88 -42.19
CA MET A 359 17.14 20.54 -41.20
C MET A 359 17.49 21.80 -40.40
N PRO A 360 16.83 22.10 -39.27
CA PRO A 360 17.06 23.33 -38.51
C PRO A 360 18.45 23.37 -37.90
N LEU A 361 19.10 24.54 -37.89
CA LEU A 361 20.40 24.69 -37.25
C LEU A 361 20.25 24.52 -35.73
N VAL A 362 21.11 23.72 -35.12
CA VAL A 362 21.23 23.58 -33.65
C VAL A 362 22.52 24.23 -33.18
N SER A 363 22.42 25.16 -32.23
CA SER A 363 23.58 25.75 -31.55
C SER A 363 23.87 25.00 -30.25
N VAL A 364 25.01 24.31 -30.17
CA VAL A 364 25.48 23.68 -28.92
C VAL A 364 26.31 24.69 -28.14
N CYS A 365 25.79 25.10 -26.99
CA CYS A 365 26.36 26.12 -26.11
C CYS A 365 27.17 25.45 -24.99
N VAL A 366 28.49 25.43 -25.15
CA VAL A 366 29.44 24.85 -24.19
C VAL A 366 30.01 25.93 -23.28
N THR A 367 29.95 25.74 -21.97
CA THR A 367 30.62 26.62 -21.00
C THR A 367 31.83 25.94 -20.39
N HIS A 368 32.94 26.68 -20.30
CA HIS A 368 34.22 26.17 -19.85
C HIS A 368 34.92 27.09 -18.86
N HIS A 369 35.57 26.51 -17.85
CA HIS A 369 36.50 27.22 -16.98
C HIS A 369 37.53 26.26 -16.36
N GLU A 370 38.80 26.44 -16.69
CA GLU A 370 39.96 25.80 -16.02
C GLU A 370 40.00 24.25 -16.07
N ARG A 371 39.34 23.61 -17.03
CA ARG A 371 39.23 22.12 -17.13
C ARG A 371 39.61 21.54 -18.51
N PRO A 372 40.79 21.83 -19.06
CA PRO A 372 41.12 21.53 -20.46
C PRO A 372 40.98 20.05 -20.84
N ALA A 373 41.27 19.14 -19.90
CA ALA A 373 41.15 17.71 -20.14
C ALA A 373 39.70 17.26 -20.33
N LEU A 374 38.76 17.84 -19.57
CA LEU A 374 37.34 17.51 -19.67
C LEU A 374 36.73 18.14 -20.92
N LEU A 375 37.04 19.42 -21.19
CA LEU A 375 36.62 20.10 -22.40
C LEU A 375 37.02 19.32 -23.66
N ARG A 376 38.26 18.81 -23.71
CA ARG A 376 38.71 17.98 -24.83
C ARG A 376 37.79 16.77 -25.04
N GLN A 377 37.45 16.04 -23.98
CA GLN A 377 36.58 14.87 -24.07
C GLN A 377 35.16 15.25 -24.51
N ALA A 378 34.60 16.33 -23.96
CA ALA A 378 33.27 16.84 -24.32
C ALA A 378 33.21 17.23 -25.81
N ILE A 379 34.20 17.97 -26.31
CA ILE A 379 34.29 18.35 -27.72
C ILE A 379 34.49 17.12 -28.62
N ASP A 380 35.37 16.19 -28.23
CA ASP A 380 35.57 14.94 -28.99
C ASP A 380 34.28 14.10 -29.08
N ALA A 381 33.41 14.14 -28.06
CA ALA A 381 32.09 13.52 -28.08
C ALA A 381 31.11 14.27 -28.99
N LEU A 382 31.07 15.61 -28.91
CA LEU A 382 30.24 16.45 -29.77
C LEU A 382 30.63 16.32 -31.25
N MET A 383 31.90 16.13 -31.59
CA MET A 383 32.33 15.91 -32.98
C MET A 383 31.79 14.61 -33.60
N LYS A 384 31.28 13.69 -32.77
CA LYS A 384 30.68 12.41 -33.21
C LYS A 384 29.17 12.48 -33.43
N GLN A 385 28.54 13.65 -33.26
CA GLN A 385 27.10 13.79 -33.47
C GLN A 385 26.66 13.28 -34.86
N THR A 386 25.51 12.61 -34.94
CA THR A 386 24.94 12.08 -36.18
C THR A 386 24.20 13.15 -36.97
N TYR A 387 23.70 14.19 -36.30
CA TYR A 387 23.07 15.34 -36.94
C TYR A 387 24.12 16.30 -37.52
N ASP A 388 23.95 16.71 -38.78
CA ASP A 388 25.00 17.46 -39.49
C ASP A 388 24.89 18.99 -39.37
N ASN A 389 23.70 19.55 -39.15
CA ASN A 389 23.49 21.01 -39.13
C ASN A 389 23.67 21.60 -37.73
N ILE A 390 24.91 21.58 -37.24
CA ILE A 390 25.29 22.03 -35.89
C ILE A 390 26.31 23.17 -35.98
N GLU A 391 26.22 24.14 -35.06
CA GLU A 391 27.34 25.01 -34.69
C GLU A 391 27.65 24.84 -33.19
N ILE A 392 28.92 24.95 -32.82
CA ILE A 392 29.38 24.84 -31.42
C ILE A 392 29.89 26.20 -30.97
N ILE A 393 29.39 26.68 -29.84
CA ILE A 393 29.78 27.94 -29.22
C ILE A 393 30.37 27.62 -27.86
N ILE A 394 31.67 27.88 -27.71
CA ILE A 394 32.40 27.63 -26.46
C ILE A 394 32.65 28.97 -25.78
N VAL A 395 32.08 29.17 -24.60
CA VAL A 395 32.40 30.32 -23.75
C VAL A 395 33.46 29.92 -22.75
N ASP A 396 34.63 30.54 -22.85
CA ASP A 396 35.66 30.49 -21.81
C ASP A 396 35.37 31.56 -20.77
N ASP A 397 34.99 31.14 -19.56
CA ASP A 397 34.60 32.03 -18.46
C ASP A 397 35.81 32.42 -17.61
N GLY A 398 36.88 32.87 -18.27
CA GLY A 398 38.05 33.49 -17.64
C GLY A 398 39.19 32.55 -17.28
N SER A 399 39.46 31.53 -18.10
CA SER A 399 40.58 30.60 -17.86
C SER A 399 41.94 31.29 -17.98
N ARG A 400 42.87 30.90 -17.11
CA ARG A 400 44.28 31.33 -17.06
C ARG A 400 45.24 30.16 -17.28
N ASN A 401 44.78 28.93 -17.14
CA ASN A 401 45.56 27.74 -17.48
C ASN A 401 46.01 27.77 -18.96
N VAL A 402 47.31 27.57 -19.16
CA VAL A 402 47.95 27.63 -20.47
C VAL A 402 47.42 26.56 -21.42
N ASP A 403 47.12 25.36 -20.92
CA ASP A 403 46.57 24.26 -21.70
C ASP A 403 45.12 24.53 -22.13
N ALA A 404 44.32 25.18 -21.27
CA ALA A 404 42.96 25.62 -21.62
C ALA A 404 42.99 26.66 -22.76
N ILE A 405 43.81 27.70 -22.60
CA ILE A 405 43.96 28.74 -23.62
C ILE A 405 44.49 28.14 -24.94
N ALA A 406 45.47 27.23 -24.87
CA ALA A 406 46.02 26.57 -26.05
C ALA A 406 45.00 25.68 -26.77
N LEU A 407 44.20 24.91 -26.02
CA LEU A 407 43.13 24.08 -26.56
C LEU A 407 42.07 24.92 -27.28
N LEU A 408 41.59 25.99 -26.65
CA LEU A 408 40.58 26.88 -27.23
C LEU A 408 41.07 27.55 -28.51
N LYS A 409 42.30 28.08 -28.51
CA LYS A 409 42.92 28.63 -29.73
C LYS A 409 43.09 27.59 -30.82
N MET A 410 43.41 26.35 -30.47
CA MET A 410 43.51 25.25 -31.44
C MET A 410 42.13 24.98 -32.07
N LEU A 411 41.07 24.91 -31.27
CA LEU A 411 39.70 24.68 -31.74
C LEU A 411 39.18 25.84 -32.62
N GLU A 412 39.55 27.07 -32.32
CA GLU A 412 39.17 28.25 -33.11
C GLU A 412 39.88 28.31 -34.48
N ASN A 413 41.14 27.86 -34.56
CA ASN A 413 41.98 28.02 -35.75
C ASN A 413 42.05 26.79 -36.67
N GLN A 414 41.58 25.62 -36.21
CA GLN A 414 41.63 24.39 -37.00
C GLN A 414 40.25 24.02 -37.55
N PRO A 415 40.17 23.52 -38.80
CA PRO A 415 38.91 23.02 -39.33
C PRO A 415 38.46 21.78 -38.53
N THR A 416 37.29 21.90 -37.92
CA THR A 416 36.58 20.82 -37.22
C THR A 416 35.39 20.33 -38.06
N ARG A 417 34.76 19.22 -37.68
CA ARG A 417 33.57 18.72 -38.39
C ARG A 417 32.43 19.75 -38.37
N PHE A 418 32.21 20.37 -37.22
CA PHE A 418 31.22 21.43 -37.02
C PHE A 418 31.92 22.78 -36.82
N PRO A 419 31.36 23.90 -37.28
CA PRO A 419 31.88 25.23 -36.97
C PRO A 419 31.97 25.46 -35.46
N VAL A 420 33.15 25.88 -34.98
CA VAL A 420 33.39 26.22 -33.57
C VAL A 420 33.64 27.72 -33.46
N THR A 421 32.92 28.39 -32.56
CA THR A 421 33.16 29.78 -32.15
C THR A 421 33.59 29.81 -30.70
N VAL A 422 34.75 30.41 -30.40
CA VAL A 422 35.20 30.63 -29.02
C VAL A 422 34.87 32.06 -28.61
N VAL A 423 34.22 32.22 -27.47
CA VAL A 423 33.88 33.51 -26.87
C VAL A 423 34.63 33.63 -25.54
N TRP A 424 35.51 34.63 -25.46
CA TRP A 424 36.30 34.91 -24.28
C TRP A 424 35.53 35.87 -23.36
N SER A 425 35.33 35.48 -22.10
CA SER A 425 34.68 36.31 -21.08
C SER A 425 35.57 36.42 -19.84
N ASP A 426 35.48 37.53 -19.11
CA ASP A 426 35.89 37.54 -17.71
C ASP A 426 34.96 36.62 -16.91
N ASN A 427 35.48 35.97 -15.87
CA ASN A 427 34.72 35.01 -15.07
C ASN A 427 33.47 35.68 -14.44
N ARG A 428 32.30 35.33 -14.98
CA ARG A 428 30.98 35.83 -14.55
C ARG A 428 30.06 34.70 -14.08
N TYR A 429 30.61 33.50 -13.91
CA TYR A 429 29.93 32.29 -13.47
C TYR A 429 28.95 31.72 -14.50
N LEU A 430 28.49 30.51 -14.18
CA LEU A 430 27.85 29.58 -15.12
C LEU A 430 26.62 30.15 -15.85
N GLY A 431 25.70 30.79 -15.12
CA GLY A 431 24.51 31.40 -15.72
C GLY A 431 24.84 32.53 -16.72
N ALA A 432 25.83 33.37 -16.41
CA ALA A 432 26.26 34.44 -17.31
C ALA A 432 26.99 33.89 -18.55
N ALA A 433 27.80 32.84 -18.37
CA ALA A 433 28.48 32.15 -19.45
C ALA A 433 27.47 31.51 -20.41
N ARG A 434 26.46 30.78 -19.91
CA ARG A 434 25.39 30.20 -20.73
C ARG A 434 24.58 31.25 -21.49
N ASN A 435 24.21 32.35 -20.84
CA ASN A 435 23.55 33.47 -21.52
C ASN A 435 24.41 34.08 -22.63
N THR A 436 25.72 34.17 -22.41
CA THR A 436 26.68 34.67 -23.41
C THR A 436 26.76 33.73 -24.61
N ALA A 437 26.78 32.41 -24.38
CA ALA A 437 26.75 31.42 -25.44
C ALA A 437 25.46 31.54 -26.26
N ALA A 438 24.31 31.57 -25.59
CA ALA A 438 23.00 31.70 -26.23
C ALA A 438 22.82 33.01 -27.00
N ALA A 439 23.47 34.11 -26.58
CA ALA A 439 23.46 35.37 -27.31
C ALA A 439 24.22 35.30 -28.65
N HIS A 440 25.17 34.39 -28.80
CA HIS A 440 25.92 34.14 -30.04
C HIS A 440 25.28 33.04 -30.90
N ALA A 441 24.31 32.30 -30.37
CA ALA A 441 23.60 31.23 -31.07
C ALA A 441 22.76 31.74 -32.25
N LYS A 442 22.90 31.10 -33.41
CA LYS A 442 22.15 31.37 -34.63
C LYS A 442 21.11 30.29 -34.94
N GLY A 443 21.24 29.12 -34.32
CA GLY A 443 20.34 27.99 -34.48
C GLY A 443 18.92 28.29 -34.00
N ASP A 444 17.94 27.62 -34.60
CA ASP A 444 16.55 27.71 -34.16
C ASP A 444 16.35 27.01 -32.81
N TYR A 445 17.24 26.08 -32.51
CA TYR A 445 17.32 25.38 -31.23
C TYR A 445 18.69 25.56 -30.58
N ILE A 446 18.68 25.53 -29.25
CA ILE A 446 19.87 25.64 -28.39
C ILE A 446 19.97 24.38 -27.55
N LEU A 447 21.12 23.72 -27.56
CA LEU A 447 21.49 22.69 -26.59
C LEU A 447 22.51 23.29 -25.63
N PHE A 448 22.19 23.41 -24.34
CA PHE A 448 23.20 23.73 -23.34
C PHE A 448 23.99 22.48 -23.00
N HIS A 449 25.31 22.58 -22.89
CA HIS A 449 26.18 21.44 -22.62
C HIS A 449 27.34 21.88 -21.73
N ASP A 450 27.63 21.13 -20.67
CA ASP A 450 28.75 21.43 -19.76
C ASP A 450 30.04 20.75 -20.23
N ASP A 451 31.21 21.33 -19.87
CA ASP A 451 32.52 20.83 -20.32
C ASP A 451 32.93 19.49 -19.72
N ASP A 452 32.16 18.96 -18.78
CA ASP A 452 32.35 17.68 -18.10
C ASP A 452 31.30 16.62 -18.47
N ASN A 453 30.31 16.96 -19.31
CA ASN A 453 29.36 16.02 -19.90
C ASN A 453 29.93 15.29 -21.11
N LEU A 454 29.44 14.08 -21.36
CA LEU A 454 29.79 13.28 -22.54
C LEU A 454 28.55 12.87 -23.31
N SER A 455 28.30 13.54 -24.43
CA SER A 455 27.22 13.23 -25.36
C SER A 455 27.33 11.84 -25.98
N VAL A 456 26.19 11.17 -26.16
CA VAL A 456 26.11 10.07 -27.13
C VAL A 456 26.06 10.63 -28.55
N PRO A 457 26.49 9.87 -29.58
CA PRO A 457 26.47 10.34 -30.97
C PRO A 457 25.09 10.83 -31.47
N THR A 458 23.99 10.37 -30.89
CA THR A 458 22.63 10.70 -31.34
C THR A 458 21.94 11.77 -30.51
N GLU A 459 22.61 12.41 -29.53
CA GLU A 459 21.98 13.36 -28.60
C GLU A 459 21.20 14.47 -29.32
N VAL A 460 21.85 15.19 -30.24
CA VAL A 460 21.23 16.32 -30.96
C VAL A 460 20.11 15.85 -31.88
N GLU A 461 20.32 14.74 -32.59
CA GLU A 461 19.32 14.16 -33.50
C GLU A 461 18.05 13.74 -32.73
N VAL A 462 18.20 13.06 -31.60
CA VAL A 462 17.09 12.59 -30.77
C VAL A 462 16.33 13.77 -30.17
N PHE A 463 17.02 14.77 -29.61
CA PHE A 463 16.37 15.96 -29.07
C PHE A 463 15.59 16.74 -30.13
N LEU A 464 16.19 16.97 -31.29
CA LEU A 464 15.55 17.69 -32.39
C LEU A 464 14.30 16.95 -32.88
N ASN A 465 14.42 15.64 -33.13
CA ASN A 465 13.29 14.81 -33.54
C ASN A 465 12.18 14.83 -32.48
N ALA A 466 12.53 14.67 -31.20
CA ALA A 466 11.58 14.73 -30.11
C ALA A 466 10.87 16.09 -30.04
N ALA A 467 11.60 17.21 -30.21
CA ALA A 467 11.04 18.55 -30.18
C ALA A 467 10.05 18.79 -31.33
N ILE A 468 10.39 18.36 -32.55
CA ILE A 468 9.54 18.48 -33.74
C ILE A 468 8.25 17.66 -33.58
N HIS A 469 8.36 16.39 -33.15
CA HIS A 469 7.19 15.49 -33.05
C HIS A 469 6.25 15.88 -31.91
N SER A 470 6.81 16.26 -30.76
CA SER A 470 6.01 16.55 -29.57
C SER A 470 5.47 17.98 -29.54
N GLY A 471 6.21 18.91 -30.15
CA GLY A 471 5.98 20.34 -30.07
C GLY A 471 6.48 21.00 -28.77
N PHE A 472 7.17 20.27 -27.88
CA PHE A 472 7.67 20.80 -26.62
C PHE A 472 8.62 21.99 -26.83
N ASP A 473 8.57 22.98 -25.93
CA ASP A 473 9.41 24.16 -25.99
C ASP A 473 10.80 23.93 -25.40
N ILE A 474 10.86 23.03 -24.42
CA ILE A 474 12.05 22.63 -23.69
C ILE A 474 12.04 21.11 -23.55
N LEU A 475 13.17 20.47 -23.80
CA LEU A 475 13.38 19.05 -23.54
C LEU A 475 14.60 18.85 -22.65
N THR A 476 14.43 18.01 -21.64
CA THR A 476 15.52 17.41 -20.85
C THR A 476 15.63 15.93 -21.22
N CYS A 477 16.56 15.18 -20.65
CA CYS A 477 16.68 13.76 -20.91
C CYS A 477 17.09 12.97 -19.67
N MET A 478 17.04 11.64 -19.77
CA MET A 478 17.73 10.77 -18.83
C MET A 478 19.25 10.94 -18.99
N ALA A 479 20.01 10.61 -17.94
CA ALA A 479 21.47 10.62 -17.98
C ALA A 479 22.05 9.42 -17.25
N TRP A 480 23.17 8.90 -17.74
CA TRP A 480 23.98 7.99 -16.94
C TRP A 480 24.81 8.80 -15.94
N ILE A 481 24.91 8.32 -14.71
CA ILE A 481 25.69 8.97 -13.66
C ILE A 481 27.06 8.30 -13.53
N ASP A 482 28.13 9.10 -13.65
CA ASP A 482 29.52 8.69 -13.40
C ASP A 482 30.06 9.36 -12.13
N HIS A 483 30.15 8.58 -11.05
CA HIS A 483 30.80 8.98 -9.79
C HIS A 483 32.32 8.78 -9.93
N ALA A 484 32.98 9.59 -10.75
CA ALA A 484 34.42 9.54 -10.96
C ALA A 484 35.15 10.69 -10.21
N ASP A 485 36.12 10.33 -9.36
CA ASP A 485 37.11 11.26 -8.77
C ASP A 485 38.16 11.68 -9.83
N ASP A 486 37.73 12.39 -10.89
CA ASP A 486 38.54 12.90 -12.02
C ASP A 486 39.12 11.86 -13.01
N HIS A 487 38.80 10.57 -12.88
CA HIS A 487 39.25 9.52 -13.81
C HIS A 487 38.07 8.83 -14.49
N TYR A 488 37.75 9.31 -15.69
CA TYR A 488 36.76 8.72 -16.58
C TYR A 488 37.14 7.27 -16.94
N ARG A 489 36.19 6.35 -16.77
CA ARG A 489 36.39 4.92 -17.06
C ARG A 489 35.89 4.50 -18.44
N GLY A 490 35.26 5.39 -19.23
CA GLY A 490 34.60 5.02 -20.49
C GLY A 490 33.09 4.80 -20.33
N ILE A 491 32.30 5.05 -21.39
CA ILE A 491 30.84 4.80 -21.44
C ILE A 491 30.53 3.34 -21.04
N GLU A 492 31.42 2.41 -21.40
CA GLU A 492 31.30 0.97 -21.07
C GLU A 492 31.39 0.65 -19.56
N HIS A 493 31.80 1.62 -18.74
CA HIS A 493 32.00 1.48 -17.29
C HIS A 493 31.07 2.38 -16.45
N THR A 494 30.18 3.14 -17.10
CA THR A 494 29.24 4.09 -16.48
C THR A 494 27.82 3.77 -16.91
N ASN A 495 27.11 2.96 -16.13
CA ASN A 495 25.86 2.34 -16.59
C ASN A 495 24.71 2.52 -15.61
N LYS A 496 24.72 3.52 -14.71
CA LYS A 496 23.65 3.66 -13.72
C LYS A 496 22.82 4.91 -13.92
N ILE A 497 21.51 4.71 -13.90
CA ILE A 497 20.53 5.80 -13.84
C ILE A 497 20.09 5.92 -12.38
N GLU A 498 20.37 7.08 -11.78
CA GLU A 498 20.08 7.36 -10.36
C GLU A 498 19.03 8.45 -10.17
N TYR A 499 18.76 9.23 -11.23
CA TYR A 499 17.80 10.32 -11.23
C TYR A 499 16.85 10.14 -12.41
N TYR A 500 15.54 10.28 -12.12
CA TYR A 500 14.47 10.08 -13.08
C TYR A 500 13.68 11.39 -13.23
N PRO A 501 14.08 12.30 -14.15
CA PRO A 501 13.33 13.51 -14.42
C PRO A 501 11.97 13.17 -15.04
N VAL A 502 10.93 13.89 -14.65
CA VAL A 502 9.62 13.80 -15.30
C VAL A 502 9.45 14.88 -16.36
N GLY A 503 10.24 15.97 -16.32
CA GLY A 503 10.13 17.07 -17.28
C GLY A 503 8.87 17.92 -17.15
N VAL A 504 7.79 17.42 -16.55
CA VAL A 504 6.54 18.15 -16.30
C VAL A 504 6.51 18.81 -14.93
N GLY A 505 5.84 19.96 -14.82
CA GLY A 505 5.75 20.73 -13.59
C GLY A 505 4.50 20.45 -12.76
N GLY A 506 4.57 20.76 -11.46
CA GLY A 506 3.46 20.71 -10.53
C GLY A 506 3.79 21.42 -9.22
N VAL A 507 2.96 21.25 -8.20
CA VAL A 507 3.21 21.87 -6.88
C VAL A 507 4.50 21.33 -6.23
N PHE A 508 4.88 20.08 -6.51
CA PHE A 508 6.15 19.52 -6.07
C PHE A 508 7.37 20.26 -6.64
N SER A 509 7.24 20.91 -7.81
CA SER A 509 8.34 21.60 -8.49
C SER A 509 8.88 22.82 -7.76
N PHE A 510 8.17 23.31 -6.73
CA PHE A 510 8.66 24.36 -5.83
C PHE A 510 9.60 23.82 -4.72
N LEU A 511 9.61 22.51 -4.52
CA LEU A 511 10.33 21.82 -3.44
C LEU A 511 11.42 20.89 -3.96
N GLU A 512 11.20 20.26 -5.12
CA GLU A 512 12.16 19.35 -5.75
C GLU A 512 12.31 19.65 -7.24
N ASN A 513 13.56 19.64 -7.72
CA ASN A 513 13.81 19.67 -9.16
C ASN A 513 13.52 18.29 -9.76
N ARG A 514 12.45 18.22 -10.56
CA ARG A 514 12.07 17.03 -11.34
C ARG A 514 12.00 17.32 -12.84
N PHE A 515 12.47 18.48 -13.27
CA PHE A 515 12.49 18.86 -14.68
C PHE A 515 13.64 18.18 -15.43
N GLY A 516 14.81 18.08 -14.80
CA GLY A 516 16.07 17.68 -15.44
C GLY A 516 17.19 18.62 -15.02
N ASP A 517 18.33 18.53 -15.71
CA ASP A 517 19.50 19.36 -15.46
C ASP A 517 19.74 20.37 -16.59
N ALA A 518 20.85 21.09 -16.49
CA ALA A 518 21.21 22.11 -17.46
C ALA A 518 21.52 21.58 -18.87
N ASN A 519 21.82 20.28 -19.05
CA ASN A 519 21.92 19.68 -20.39
C ASN A 519 20.53 19.52 -21.02
N ALA A 520 19.99 20.64 -21.50
CA ALA A 520 18.63 20.77 -21.96
C ALA A 520 18.56 21.47 -23.32
N PHE A 521 17.58 21.05 -24.10
CA PHE A 521 17.32 21.48 -25.47
C PHE A 521 16.15 22.44 -25.52
N PHE A 522 16.38 23.66 -26.00
CA PHE A 522 15.42 24.75 -26.03
C PHE A 522 15.11 25.17 -27.45
N LYS A 523 13.84 25.50 -27.74
CA LYS A 523 13.55 26.46 -28.81
C LYS A 523 14.23 27.78 -28.46
N ARG A 524 15.03 28.36 -29.36
CA ARG A 524 15.75 29.61 -29.10
C ARG A 524 14.80 30.75 -28.73
N SER A 525 13.65 30.83 -29.40
CA SER A 525 12.60 31.83 -29.10
C SER A 525 12.08 31.71 -27.67
N THR A 526 11.92 30.48 -27.17
CA THR A 526 11.47 30.23 -25.79
C THR A 526 12.53 30.69 -24.79
N PHE A 527 13.79 30.32 -25.00
CA PHE A 527 14.88 30.77 -24.12
C PHE A 527 14.97 32.31 -24.06
N GLN A 528 14.83 32.99 -25.20
CA GLN A 528 14.79 34.45 -25.27
C GLN A 528 13.59 35.04 -24.51
N ALA A 529 12.41 34.44 -24.63
CA ALA A 529 11.20 34.89 -23.91
C ALA A 529 11.31 34.70 -22.39
N LEU A 530 12.09 33.71 -21.92
CA LEU A 530 12.38 33.52 -20.50
C LEU A 530 13.36 34.54 -19.94
N GLY A 531 14.12 35.22 -20.79
CA GLY A 531 15.17 36.18 -20.42
C GLY A 531 16.47 35.54 -19.95
N GLY A 532 16.66 34.25 -20.22
CA GLY A 532 17.86 33.49 -19.86
C GLY A 532 18.02 33.16 -18.37
N PHE A 533 19.19 32.66 -18.01
CA PHE A 533 19.57 32.30 -16.64
C PHE A 533 19.82 33.54 -15.78
N SER A 534 19.55 33.49 -14.48
CA SER A 534 20.03 34.57 -13.60
C SER A 534 21.55 34.47 -13.37
N ALA A 535 22.24 35.61 -13.49
CA ALA A 535 23.70 35.70 -13.49
C ALA A 535 24.29 35.88 -12.07
N LEU A 536 23.79 35.10 -11.10
CA LEU A 536 24.28 35.13 -9.73
C LEU A 536 25.60 34.37 -9.62
N TYR A 537 26.63 35.04 -9.08
CA TYR A 537 27.96 34.46 -8.93
C TYR A 537 28.02 33.53 -7.70
N GLY A 538 28.54 32.32 -7.86
CA GLY A 538 28.78 31.37 -6.77
C GLY A 538 27.53 30.65 -6.22
N ILE A 539 26.38 30.79 -6.88
CA ILE A 539 25.10 30.20 -6.47
C ILE A 539 24.61 29.27 -7.56
N GLY A 540 24.28 28.03 -7.20
CA GLY A 540 23.76 27.00 -8.11
C GLY A 540 22.22 27.05 -8.27
N LEU A 541 21.66 25.99 -8.86
CA LEU A 541 20.22 25.80 -9.16
C LEU A 541 19.65 26.78 -10.21
N GLU A 542 20.50 27.31 -11.09
CA GLU A 542 20.09 28.16 -12.21
C GLU A 542 19.19 27.46 -13.23
N ASP A 543 19.40 26.16 -13.42
CA ASP A 543 18.62 25.29 -14.28
C ASP A 543 17.21 25.11 -13.72
N TRP A 544 17.10 24.73 -12.44
CA TRP A 544 15.81 24.60 -11.77
C TRP A 544 15.04 25.92 -11.73
N GLU A 545 15.70 27.05 -11.44
CA GLU A 545 15.10 28.38 -11.51
C GLU A 545 14.49 28.63 -12.90
N LEU A 546 15.24 28.36 -13.97
CA LEU A 546 14.80 28.60 -15.35
C LEU A 546 13.64 27.69 -15.75
N PHE A 547 13.69 26.40 -15.42
CA PHE A 547 12.62 25.45 -15.74
C PHE A 547 11.34 25.74 -14.95
N LEU A 548 11.46 26.08 -13.66
CA LEU A 548 10.31 26.44 -12.85
C LEU A 548 9.67 27.73 -13.38
N LYS A 549 10.48 28.73 -13.76
CA LYS A 549 10.00 29.94 -14.43
C LYS A 549 9.30 29.64 -15.76
N ALA A 550 9.83 28.70 -16.55
CA ALA A 550 9.22 28.27 -17.80
C ALA A 550 7.85 27.62 -17.57
N PHE A 551 7.76 26.72 -16.60
CA PHE A 551 6.50 26.12 -16.17
C PHE A 551 5.48 27.17 -15.71
N LEU A 552 5.88 28.13 -14.87
CA LEU A 552 5.00 29.20 -14.39
C LEU A 552 4.47 30.10 -15.51
N ARG A 553 5.26 30.30 -16.57
CA ARG A 553 4.87 31.07 -17.76
C ARG A 553 4.11 30.25 -18.81
N GLY A 554 3.82 28.98 -18.52
CA GLY A 554 3.03 28.10 -19.37
C GLY A 554 3.77 27.52 -20.58
N PHE A 555 5.11 27.57 -20.59
CA PHE A 555 5.90 26.87 -21.59
C PHE A 555 5.88 25.37 -21.33
N SER A 556 5.87 24.60 -22.42
CA SER A 556 5.79 23.15 -22.37
C SER A 556 7.20 22.54 -22.22
N ILE A 557 7.35 21.68 -21.22
CA ILE A 557 8.60 21.00 -20.90
C ILE A 557 8.34 19.49 -20.96
N GLY A 558 9.21 18.75 -21.65
CA GLY A 558 9.16 17.30 -21.73
C GLY A 558 10.50 16.66 -21.37
N VAL A 559 10.46 15.37 -21.09
CA VAL A 559 11.67 14.56 -20.85
C VAL A 559 11.82 13.53 -21.96
N VAL A 560 12.99 13.47 -22.59
CA VAL A 560 13.37 12.37 -23.45
C VAL A 560 13.75 11.18 -22.56
N PRO A 561 13.04 10.04 -22.65
CA PRO A 561 13.28 8.89 -21.77
C PRO A 561 14.55 8.11 -22.14
N GLU A 562 15.29 8.50 -23.16
CA GLU A 562 16.58 7.90 -23.47
C GLU A 562 17.70 8.64 -22.75
N PRO A 563 18.70 7.91 -22.21
CA PRO A 563 19.91 8.53 -21.71
C PRO A 563 20.75 9.06 -22.88
N LEU A 564 20.94 10.38 -22.96
CA LEU A 564 21.64 11.02 -24.09
C LEU A 564 23.04 11.52 -23.77
N TYR A 565 23.43 11.51 -22.50
CA TYR A 565 24.78 11.86 -22.10
C TYR A 565 25.15 11.22 -20.75
N THR A 566 26.44 11.24 -20.44
CA THR A 566 26.95 10.87 -19.11
C THR A 566 27.19 12.13 -18.28
N TYR A 567 26.51 12.21 -17.14
CA TYR A 567 26.67 13.26 -16.13
C TYR A 567 27.75 12.86 -15.12
N ARG A 568 28.78 13.69 -14.95
CA ARG A 568 29.88 13.40 -14.01
C ARG A 568 29.65 14.05 -12.65
N VAL A 569 29.65 13.25 -11.59
CA VAL A 569 29.55 13.72 -10.21
C VAL A 569 30.94 13.71 -9.57
N SER A 570 31.44 14.89 -9.21
CA SER A 570 32.71 15.04 -8.49
C SER A 570 32.50 15.62 -7.09
N ARG A 571 33.37 15.24 -6.13
CA ARG A 571 33.34 15.75 -4.75
C ARG A 571 33.60 17.25 -4.64
N GLN A 572 34.27 17.83 -5.64
CA GLN A 572 34.56 19.26 -5.72
C GLN A 572 33.54 20.00 -6.58
N GLY A 573 32.55 19.30 -7.14
CA GLY A 573 31.50 19.87 -7.97
C GLY A 573 30.62 20.85 -7.21
N MET A 574 29.88 21.68 -7.95
CA MET A 574 29.03 22.72 -7.38
C MET A 574 27.95 22.16 -6.45
N LEU A 575 27.41 20.98 -6.77
CA LEU A 575 26.44 20.26 -5.93
C LEU A 575 26.97 19.93 -4.52
N SER A 576 28.29 19.77 -4.37
CA SER A 576 28.92 19.42 -3.08
C SER A 576 29.48 20.63 -2.33
N THR A 577 29.72 21.76 -3.01
CA THR A 577 30.50 22.88 -2.47
C THR A 577 29.73 24.19 -2.34
N SER A 578 28.60 24.34 -3.03
CA SER A 578 27.78 25.57 -2.99
C SER A 578 26.92 25.66 -1.72
N SER A 579 26.52 26.88 -1.35
CA SER A 579 25.69 27.12 -0.18
C SER A 579 24.25 26.72 -0.44
N ILE A 580 23.77 25.66 0.24
CA ILE A 580 22.39 25.18 0.12
C ILE A 580 21.37 26.29 0.38
N LEU A 581 21.59 27.15 1.39
CA LEU A 581 20.67 28.23 1.72
C LEU A 581 20.59 29.28 0.60
N GLN A 582 21.73 29.67 0.02
CA GLN A 582 21.74 30.65 -1.08
C GLN A 582 21.14 30.07 -2.36
N ASN A 583 21.35 28.79 -2.61
CA ASN A 583 20.77 28.07 -3.74
C ASN A 583 19.23 28.04 -3.65
N TYR A 584 18.65 27.73 -2.49
CA TYR A 584 17.18 27.77 -2.33
C TYR A 584 16.62 29.20 -2.33
N GLU A 585 17.35 30.16 -1.75
CA GLU A 585 16.98 31.58 -1.79
C GLU A 585 16.86 32.10 -3.24
N ARG A 586 17.67 31.58 -4.18
CA ARG A 586 17.52 31.86 -5.61
C ARG A 586 16.14 31.47 -6.13
N ILE A 587 15.66 30.27 -5.79
CA ILE A 587 14.33 29.78 -6.18
C ILE A 587 13.25 30.68 -5.57
N PHE A 588 13.35 31.01 -4.27
CA PHE A 588 12.36 31.86 -3.61
C PHE A 588 12.28 33.27 -4.19
N ARG A 589 13.41 33.90 -4.53
CA ARG A 589 13.41 35.21 -5.20
C ARG A 589 12.72 35.17 -6.56
N MET A 590 12.91 34.09 -7.32
CA MET A 590 12.21 33.92 -8.59
C MET A 590 10.71 33.73 -8.36
N VAL A 591 10.30 32.93 -7.36
CA VAL A 591 8.89 32.77 -7.00
C VAL A 591 8.26 34.09 -6.55
N ASP A 592 8.94 34.90 -5.75
CA ASP A 592 8.49 36.24 -5.35
C ASP A 592 8.34 37.18 -6.56
N ALA A 593 9.24 37.07 -7.54
CA ALA A 593 9.21 37.89 -8.74
C ALA A 593 8.10 37.48 -9.73
N GLU A 594 7.87 36.17 -9.91
CA GLU A 594 6.79 35.65 -10.78
C GLU A 594 5.41 35.70 -10.08
N ALA A 595 5.37 35.74 -8.75
CA ALA A 595 4.18 35.80 -7.91
C ALA A 595 3.06 34.83 -8.34
N PRO A 596 3.33 33.50 -8.42
CA PRO A 596 2.38 32.54 -8.92
C PRO A 596 1.13 32.46 -8.01
N PRO A 597 -0.04 32.13 -8.56
CA PRO A 597 -1.26 32.02 -7.77
C PRO A 597 -1.09 30.94 -6.70
N LEU A 598 -1.37 31.31 -5.44
CA LEU A 598 -1.27 30.38 -4.33
C LEU A 598 -2.33 29.27 -4.49
N ASN A 599 -1.86 28.04 -4.67
CA ASN A 599 -2.72 26.86 -4.67
C ASN A 599 -2.89 26.34 -3.24
N ALA A 600 -4.12 25.95 -2.87
CA ALA A 600 -4.41 25.29 -1.60
C ALA A 600 -3.51 24.06 -1.34
N ASP A 601 -3.05 23.36 -2.38
CA ASP A 601 -2.12 22.23 -2.24
C ASP A 601 -0.75 22.64 -1.67
N VAL A 602 -0.26 23.87 -1.93
CA VAL A 602 0.95 24.40 -1.29
C VAL A 602 0.75 24.55 0.21
N LEU A 603 -0.39 25.12 0.62
CA LEU A 603 -0.73 25.26 2.04
C LEU A 603 -0.93 23.90 2.73
N ARG A 604 -1.56 22.94 2.05
CA ARG A 604 -1.74 21.58 2.55
C ARG A 604 -0.40 20.89 2.78
N LEU A 605 0.56 21.04 1.87
CA LEU A 605 1.92 20.52 2.06
C LEU A 605 2.61 21.18 3.25
N ALA A 606 2.60 22.52 3.32
CA ALA A 606 3.27 23.27 4.37
C ALA A 606 2.71 22.94 5.78
N TYR A 607 1.40 22.73 5.90
CA TYR A 607 0.74 22.40 7.16
C TYR A 607 0.53 20.89 7.38
N ARG A 608 0.97 20.03 6.46
CA ARG A 608 0.66 18.60 6.46
C ARG A 608 0.94 17.93 7.80
N ASN A 609 2.18 18.06 8.28
CA ASN A 609 2.61 17.39 9.50
C ASN A 609 1.81 17.89 10.71
N THR A 610 1.60 19.20 10.82
CA THR A 610 0.77 19.78 11.89
C THR A 610 -0.68 19.28 11.84
N MET A 611 -1.28 19.19 10.65
CA MET A 611 -2.64 18.68 10.47
C MET A 611 -2.74 17.20 10.86
N LEU A 612 -1.81 16.37 10.39
CA LEU A 612 -1.81 14.93 10.65
C LEU A 612 -1.53 14.63 12.13
N GLU A 613 -0.55 15.30 12.74
CA GLU A 613 -0.23 15.15 14.16
C GLU A 613 -1.41 15.56 15.05
N GLU A 614 -2.12 16.65 14.72
CA GLU A 614 -3.30 17.08 15.48
C GLU A 614 -4.45 16.08 15.31
N ALA A 615 -4.72 15.62 14.07
CA ALA A 615 -5.76 14.65 13.79
C ALA A 615 -5.48 13.29 14.46
N GLU A 616 -4.24 12.82 14.44
CA GLU A 616 -3.80 11.62 15.14
C GLU A 616 -3.96 11.78 16.66
N ARG A 617 -3.52 12.91 17.23
CA ARG A 617 -3.64 13.19 18.67
C ARG A 617 -5.10 13.23 19.14
N GLN A 618 -5.99 13.82 18.36
CA GLN A 618 -7.42 13.84 18.65
C GLN A 618 -8.02 12.43 18.59
N THR A 619 -7.66 11.65 17.57
CA THR A 619 -8.10 10.25 17.43
C THR A 619 -7.59 9.41 18.59
N LYS A 620 -6.31 9.53 18.95
CA LYS A 620 -5.70 8.85 20.11
C LYS A 620 -6.45 9.14 21.41
N ARG A 621 -6.69 10.42 21.72
CA ARG A 621 -7.45 10.82 22.92
C ARG A 621 -8.88 10.29 22.94
N PHE A 622 -9.50 10.15 21.78
CA PHE A 622 -10.83 9.56 21.65
C PHE A 622 -10.78 8.05 21.91
N LEU A 623 -9.89 7.33 21.21
CA LEU A 623 -9.76 5.88 21.30
C LEU A 623 -9.30 5.39 22.69
N GLU A 624 -8.41 6.13 23.36
CA GLU A 624 -7.94 5.83 24.73
C GLU A 624 -9.07 5.74 25.76
N ARG A 625 -10.19 6.43 25.53
CA ARG A 625 -11.33 6.49 26.45
C ARG A 625 -12.35 5.37 26.23
N LEU A 626 -12.17 4.56 25.18
CA LEU A 626 -13.06 3.47 24.84
C LEU A 626 -12.66 2.17 25.57
N PRO A 627 -13.58 1.20 25.69
CA PRO A 627 -13.23 -0.15 26.13
C PRO A 627 -12.13 -0.75 25.24
N GLY A 628 -11.08 -1.30 25.84
CA GLY A 628 -9.90 -1.79 25.09
C GLY A 628 -9.06 -0.67 24.46
N GLY A 629 -9.07 0.54 25.03
CA GLY A 629 -8.38 1.70 24.49
C GLY A 629 -6.89 1.48 24.20
N ASP A 630 -6.19 0.71 25.04
CA ASP A 630 -4.81 0.27 24.82
C ASP A 630 -4.65 -0.58 23.55
N ILE A 631 -5.60 -1.47 23.27
CA ILE A 631 -5.62 -2.29 22.05
C ILE A 631 -5.96 -1.43 20.83
N HIS A 632 -6.92 -0.52 20.94
CA HIS A 632 -7.21 0.45 19.87
C HIS A 632 -5.96 1.25 19.48
N LEU A 633 -5.13 1.65 20.45
CA LEU A 633 -3.88 2.36 20.18
C LEU A 633 -2.83 1.47 19.51
N LYS A 634 -2.71 0.21 19.91
CA LYS A 634 -1.85 -0.75 19.21
C LYS A 634 -2.28 -0.88 17.75
N LEU A 635 -3.56 -1.13 17.51
CA LEU A 635 -4.16 -1.26 16.18
C LEU A 635 -3.98 0.01 15.31
N MET A 636 -3.97 1.19 15.91
CA MET A 636 -3.68 2.45 15.21
C MET A 636 -2.28 2.42 14.58
N SER A 637 -1.29 1.90 15.31
CA SER A 637 0.12 1.81 14.89
C SER A 637 0.48 0.55 14.09
N SER A 638 -0.25 -0.56 14.25
CA SER A 638 0.05 -1.84 13.59
C SER A 638 -0.38 -1.84 12.12
N ASP A 639 0.39 -2.48 11.24
CA ASP A 639 -0.03 -2.73 9.85
C ASP A 639 -1.36 -3.51 9.83
N PRO A 640 -2.45 -2.98 9.21
CA PRO A 640 -3.77 -3.61 9.24
C PRO A 640 -3.80 -5.02 8.62
N LEU A 641 -2.82 -5.34 7.77
CA LEU A 641 -2.71 -6.66 7.13
C LEU A 641 -1.86 -7.64 7.94
N SER A 642 -1.22 -7.20 9.03
CA SER A 642 -0.34 -8.04 9.84
C SER A 642 -1.11 -9.02 10.74
N ASP A 643 -0.51 -10.18 10.98
CA ASP A 643 -1.04 -11.15 11.95
C ASP A 643 -1.18 -10.55 13.36
N SER A 644 -0.25 -9.67 13.76
CA SER A 644 -0.32 -8.97 15.05
C SER A 644 -1.55 -8.07 15.15
N ALA A 645 -1.87 -7.30 14.10
CA ALA A 645 -3.09 -6.48 14.10
C ALA A 645 -4.35 -7.35 14.18
N ARG A 646 -4.32 -8.55 13.61
CA ARG A 646 -5.45 -9.50 13.69
C ARG A 646 -5.60 -10.09 15.08
N GLU A 647 -4.51 -10.44 15.75
CA GLU A 647 -4.51 -10.89 17.15
C GLU A 647 -5.05 -9.79 18.07
N ASP A 648 -4.54 -8.56 17.97
CA ASP A 648 -5.05 -7.41 18.72
C ASP A 648 -6.53 -7.16 18.40
N PHE A 649 -6.97 -7.30 17.14
CA PHE A 649 -8.37 -7.13 16.78
C PHE A 649 -9.29 -8.22 17.36
N CYS A 650 -8.81 -9.47 17.40
CA CYS A 650 -9.48 -10.58 18.05
C CYS A 650 -9.70 -10.32 19.55
N ASP A 651 -8.67 -9.82 20.23
CA ASP A 651 -8.74 -9.44 21.65
C ASP A 651 -9.70 -8.26 21.86
N LEU A 652 -9.68 -7.26 20.98
CA LEU A 652 -10.61 -6.14 21.03
C LEU A 652 -12.07 -6.61 20.89
N ALA A 653 -12.35 -7.52 19.95
CA ALA A 653 -13.68 -8.10 19.80
C ALA A 653 -14.16 -8.77 21.10
N TYR A 654 -13.28 -9.54 21.74
CA TYR A 654 -13.59 -10.17 23.02
C TYR A 654 -13.90 -9.14 24.13
N ILE A 655 -13.08 -8.10 24.28
CA ILE A 655 -13.30 -7.02 25.26
C ILE A 655 -14.62 -6.30 25.03
N LEU A 656 -15.04 -6.15 23.77
CA LEU A 656 -16.33 -5.55 23.40
C LEU A 656 -17.52 -6.50 23.57
N GLY A 657 -17.32 -7.71 24.11
CA GLY A 657 -18.37 -8.71 24.31
C GLY A 657 -18.78 -9.43 23.02
N ARG A 658 -18.01 -9.30 21.95
CA ARG A 658 -18.21 -9.91 20.62
C ARG A 658 -17.48 -11.25 20.53
N THR A 659 -17.87 -12.19 21.40
CA THR A 659 -17.17 -13.50 21.55
C THR A 659 -17.24 -14.35 20.28
N ALA A 660 -18.35 -14.30 19.54
CA ALA A 660 -18.50 -15.08 18.31
C ALA A 660 -17.52 -14.59 17.23
N GLU A 661 -17.42 -13.27 17.07
CA GLU A 661 -16.52 -12.61 16.13
C GLU A 661 -15.04 -12.81 16.53
N SER A 662 -14.73 -12.73 17.82
CA SER A 662 -13.38 -13.04 18.35
C SER A 662 -12.94 -14.47 17.98
N VAL A 663 -13.83 -15.46 18.15
CA VAL A 663 -13.53 -16.86 17.79
C VAL A 663 -13.31 -17.01 16.28
N GLU A 664 -14.14 -16.40 15.45
CA GLU A 664 -13.98 -16.48 13.99
C GLU A 664 -12.67 -15.86 13.54
N LEU A 665 -12.32 -14.67 14.04
CA LEU A 665 -11.04 -14.00 13.75
C LEU A 665 -9.83 -14.85 14.15
N SER A 666 -9.95 -15.64 15.23
CA SER A 666 -8.90 -16.55 15.68
C SER A 666 -8.70 -17.80 14.79
N ALA A 667 -9.73 -18.21 14.03
CA ALA A 667 -9.72 -19.43 13.19
C ALA A 667 -8.96 -19.26 11.87
N PHE A 668 -8.49 -18.06 11.59
CA PHE A 668 -8.23 -17.54 10.25
C PHE A 668 -6.74 -17.59 9.84
N LYS A 669 -6.01 -18.61 10.35
CA LYS A 669 -4.59 -18.87 10.01
C LYS A 669 -4.43 -19.50 8.61
N PRO A 670 -3.42 -19.11 7.80
CA PRO A 670 -3.16 -19.74 6.51
C PRO A 670 -2.47 -21.13 6.64
N TYR A 671 -3.06 -22.12 5.98
CA TYR A 671 -2.44 -23.28 5.29
C TYR A 671 -1.39 -24.17 6.01
N LYS A 672 -1.83 -25.36 6.49
CA LYS A 672 -1.20 -26.71 6.32
C LYS A 672 -1.90 -27.83 7.15
N GLN A 673 -3.23 -27.84 7.26
CA GLN A 673 -3.93 -28.84 8.09
C GLN A 673 -4.55 -30.02 7.33
N ALA A 674 -4.82 -29.90 6.02
CA ALA A 674 -5.54 -30.94 5.27
C ALA A 674 -4.75 -32.25 5.07
N ASP A 675 -3.41 -32.23 5.04
CA ASP A 675 -2.59 -33.42 4.81
C ASP A 675 -2.32 -34.26 6.09
N PHE A 676 -2.55 -33.71 7.28
CA PHE A 676 -2.24 -34.39 8.54
C PHE A 676 -3.41 -35.24 9.08
N VAL A 677 -4.65 -34.83 8.81
CA VAL A 677 -5.87 -35.48 9.34
C VAL A 677 -6.10 -36.89 8.74
N ARG A 678 -5.57 -37.17 7.54
CA ARG A 678 -5.81 -38.46 6.85
C ARG A 678 -5.06 -39.68 7.42
N ARG A 679 -4.27 -39.57 8.51
CA ARG A 679 -3.39 -40.67 9.01
C ARG A 679 -3.40 -40.89 10.53
N VAL A 680 -4.57 -40.85 11.16
CA VAL A 680 -4.74 -41.25 12.58
C VAL A 680 -5.35 -42.65 12.69
N GLN A 681 -4.65 -43.60 13.31
CA GLN A 681 -5.17 -44.94 13.64
C GLN A 681 -5.27 -45.10 15.17
N LEU A 682 -6.46 -45.51 15.65
CA LEU A 682 -6.75 -45.78 17.05
C LEU A 682 -6.76 -47.28 17.31
N GLU A 683 -5.84 -47.79 18.14
CA GLU A 683 -5.79 -49.21 18.53
C GLU A 683 -6.30 -49.42 19.97
N GLY A 684 -7.06 -50.50 20.20
CA GLY A 684 -7.39 -50.99 21.55
C GLY A 684 -8.78 -50.69 22.10
N ALA A 685 -9.73 -50.20 21.30
CA ALA A 685 -11.14 -50.12 21.73
C ALA A 685 -11.92 -51.36 21.28
N SER A 686 -12.70 -51.98 22.17
CA SER A 686 -13.69 -52.96 21.74
C SER A 686 -14.69 -52.26 20.79
N ARG A 687 -15.11 -52.94 19.72
CA ARG A 687 -16.02 -52.42 18.66
C ARG A 687 -17.32 -51.78 19.18
N VAL A 688 -17.65 -51.94 20.46
CA VAL A 688 -18.83 -51.38 21.13
C VAL A 688 -18.61 -49.93 21.61
N ALA A 689 -17.37 -49.51 21.91
CA ALA A 689 -17.08 -48.18 22.46
C ALA A 689 -17.04 -47.03 21.43
N ILE A 690 -16.80 -47.34 20.16
CA ILE A 690 -16.72 -46.33 19.08
C ILE A 690 -18.12 -45.91 18.59
N ARG A 691 -19.13 -46.78 18.74
CA ARG A 691 -20.52 -46.48 18.33
C ARG A 691 -21.25 -45.50 19.27
N SER A 692 -20.67 -45.13 20.42
CA SER A 692 -21.28 -44.23 21.40
C SER A 692 -20.55 -42.88 21.58
N CYS A 693 -19.48 -42.62 20.83
CA CYS A 693 -18.90 -41.29 20.69
C CYS A 693 -19.71 -40.47 19.69
N GLY A 694 -20.45 -39.49 20.16
CA GLY A 694 -21.02 -38.44 19.31
C GLY A 694 -19.96 -37.39 19.07
N GLN A 695 -19.48 -37.26 17.83
CA GLN A 695 -18.48 -36.28 17.36
C GLN A 695 -17.07 -36.38 17.98
N ILE A 696 -16.08 -36.39 17.07
CA ILE A 696 -14.68 -36.06 17.37
C ILE A 696 -14.56 -34.56 17.10
N LEU A 697 -14.13 -33.79 18.10
CA LEU A 697 -13.82 -32.36 17.92
C LEU A 697 -12.43 -32.24 17.28
N GLU A 698 -12.29 -31.34 16.30
CA GLU A 698 -11.03 -31.14 15.58
C GLU A 698 -9.89 -30.72 16.53
N PRO A 699 -8.65 -31.20 16.30
CA PRO A 699 -7.53 -30.93 17.19
C PRO A 699 -7.03 -29.48 17.11
N PHE A 700 -6.84 -28.85 18.27
CA PHE A 700 -6.13 -27.57 18.42
C PHE A 700 -4.61 -27.82 18.46
N TYR A 701 -3.82 -27.02 17.72
CA TYR A 701 -2.36 -27.14 17.66
C TYR A 701 -1.65 -25.85 18.10
N GLY A 702 -0.60 -26.00 18.91
CA GLY A 702 0.36 -24.94 19.26
C GLY A 702 1.52 -24.83 18.26
N PRO A 703 2.48 -23.90 18.48
CA PRO A 703 3.59 -23.61 17.56
C PRO A 703 4.44 -24.84 17.20
N PRO A 704 5.12 -24.83 16.03
CA PRO A 704 5.67 -26.02 15.35
C PRO A 704 6.65 -26.88 16.17
N ASP A 705 7.28 -26.31 17.20
CA ASP A 705 8.30 -26.99 17.99
C ASP A 705 7.75 -27.68 19.26
N LYS A 706 6.45 -27.55 19.54
CA LYS A 706 5.78 -28.14 20.70
C LYS A 706 4.46 -28.79 20.27
N LEU A 707 4.54 -30.05 19.83
CA LEU A 707 3.39 -30.80 19.32
C LEU A 707 2.40 -31.15 20.46
N PHE A 708 1.31 -30.40 20.54
CA PHE A 708 0.11 -30.74 21.31
C PHE A 708 -1.02 -31.08 20.35
N ALA A 709 -1.79 -32.13 20.66
CA ALA A 709 -3.09 -32.38 20.04
C ALA A 709 -4.12 -32.49 21.15
N LEU A 710 -5.16 -31.65 21.10
CA LEU A 710 -6.31 -31.73 22.01
C LEU A 710 -7.44 -32.47 21.26
N ILE A 711 -7.63 -33.76 21.53
CA ILE A 711 -8.75 -34.51 20.92
C ILE A 711 -9.89 -34.55 21.93
N GLY A 712 -11.02 -33.93 21.58
CA GLY A 712 -12.25 -33.94 22.37
C GLY A 712 -13.22 -35.05 21.93
N TRP A 713 -13.87 -35.73 22.88
CA TRP A 713 -14.93 -36.73 22.63
C TRP A 713 -16.16 -36.43 23.49
N ALA A 714 -17.37 -36.56 22.93
CA ALA A 714 -18.61 -36.51 23.70
C ALA A 714 -19.28 -37.90 23.78
N PHE A 715 -19.59 -38.36 25.00
CA PHE A 715 -20.28 -39.63 25.25
C PHE A 715 -21.70 -39.42 25.74
N ARG A 716 -22.66 -40.21 25.25
CA ARG A 716 -24.06 -40.20 25.73
C ARG A 716 -24.20 -40.98 27.06
N GLY A 717 -24.59 -40.32 28.16
CA GLY A 717 -24.84 -40.92 29.48
C GLY A 717 -23.68 -40.82 30.51
N LYS A 718 -23.91 -41.34 31.74
CA LYS A 718 -22.99 -41.28 32.90
C LYS A 718 -21.70 -42.15 32.78
N GLY A 719 -21.29 -42.54 31.57
CA GLY A 719 -20.08 -43.34 31.34
C GLY A 719 -18.79 -42.61 31.73
N ARG A 720 -17.75 -43.36 32.12
CA ARG A 720 -16.37 -42.81 32.25
C ARG A 720 -15.73 -42.76 30.85
N PRO A 721 -14.90 -41.75 30.54
CA PRO A 721 -14.17 -41.70 29.27
C PRO A 721 -13.36 -42.98 29.06
N VAL A 722 -13.34 -43.51 27.83
CA VAL A 722 -12.52 -44.67 27.48
C VAL A 722 -11.04 -44.26 27.57
N THR A 723 -10.26 -44.99 28.36
CA THR A 723 -8.80 -44.84 28.38
C THR A 723 -8.20 -45.63 27.23
N PHE A 724 -7.60 -44.95 26.27
CA PHE A 724 -6.80 -45.58 25.21
C PHE A 724 -5.45 -46.00 25.78
N SER A 725 -4.94 -47.16 25.37
CA SER A 725 -3.62 -47.62 25.78
C SER A 725 -2.51 -46.97 24.93
N ARG A 726 -2.77 -46.76 23.63
CA ARG A 726 -1.87 -46.12 22.65
C ARG A 726 -2.68 -45.45 21.53
N ILE A 727 -2.13 -44.37 20.97
CA ILE A 727 -2.65 -43.69 19.77
C ILE A 727 -1.52 -43.57 18.77
N THR A 728 -1.74 -43.97 17.51
CA THR A 728 -0.69 -43.93 16.49
C THR A 728 -0.96 -42.79 15.50
N ILE A 729 -0.02 -41.85 15.41
CA ILE A 729 -0.07 -40.68 14.51
C ILE A 729 1.17 -40.74 13.62
N ASN A 730 1.00 -40.76 12.30
CA ASN A 730 2.11 -40.88 11.33
C ASN A 730 3.09 -42.05 11.63
N GLY A 731 2.56 -43.20 12.06
CA GLY A 731 3.36 -44.39 12.39
C GLY A 731 4.11 -44.31 13.72
N ARG A 732 3.98 -43.21 14.48
CA ARG A 732 4.56 -43.06 15.83
C ARG A 732 3.51 -43.27 16.90
N SER A 733 3.86 -44.05 17.94
CA SER A 733 2.94 -44.43 19.00
C SER A 733 3.02 -43.47 20.19
N HIS A 734 1.88 -42.89 20.57
CA HIS A 734 1.75 -41.90 21.64
C HIS A 734 0.97 -42.48 22.82
N ARG A 735 1.35 -42.08 24.03
CA ARG A 735 0.69 -42.51 25.28
C ARG A 735 -0.17 -41.37 25.83
N PRO A 736 -1.47 -41.57 26.06
CA PRO A 736 -2.32 -40.53 26.62
C PRO A 736 -2.00 -40.28 28.10
N ILE A 737 -1.97 -39.00 28.51
CA ILE A 737 -1.50 -38.60 29.84
C ILE A 737 -2.65 -38.18 30.78
N PHE A 738 -3.72 -37.57 30.27
CA PHE A 738 -4.85 -37.08 31.07
C PHE A 738 -6.21 -37.35 30.43
N ASN A 739 -7.23 -37.52 31.28
CA ASN A 739 -8.63 -37.68 30.88
C ASN A 739 -9.47 -36.81 31.83
N LEU A 740 -9.87 -35.62 31.39
CA LEU A 740 -10.60 -34.64 32.19
C LEU A 740 -12.09 -34.68 31.85
N ARG A 741 -12.96 -34.78 32.86
CA ARG A 741 -14.43 -34.78 32.68
C ARG A 741 -14.98 -33.40 33.00
N VAL A 742 -15.50 -32.70 31.99
CA VAL A 742 -16.12 -31.37 32.17
C VAL A 742 -17.64 -31.51 32.26
N ILE A 743 -18.24 -30.93 33.30
CA ILE A 743 -19.69 -31.03 33.62
C ILE A 743 -20.36 -29.63 33.62
N ARG A 744 -19.66 -28.61 33.08
CA ARG A 744 -20.12 -27.21 33.01
C ARG A 744 -21.09 -26.98 31.84
N PRO A 745 -22.28 -26.35 32.04
CA PRO A 745 -23.29 -26.14 30.99
C PRO A 745 -22.86 -25.22 29.84
N ASP A 746 -22.15 -24.12 30.15
CA ASP A 746 -21.61 -23.11 29.23
C ASP A 746 -20.71 -23.70 28.13
N VAL A 747 -19.84 -24.65 28.51
CA VAL A 747 -18.95 -25.34 27.56
C VAL A 747 -19.73 -26.31 26.66
N ARG A 748 -20.87 -26.85 27.14
CA ARG A 748 -21.69 -27.79 26.35
C ARG A 748 -22.51 -27.06 25.29
N ASP A 749 -23.02 -25.89 25.63
CA ASP A 749 -23.84 -25.08 24.73
C ASP A 749 -23.00 -24.57 23.54
N HIS A 750 -21.74 -24.19 23.78
CA HIS A 750 -20.79 -23.77 22.74
C HIS A 750 -20.50 -24.87 21.69
N PHE A 751 -20.37 -26.13 22.11
CA PHE A 751 -20.14 -27.27 21.19
C PHE A 751 -21.44 -27.98 20.75
N GLN A 752 -22.62 -27.43 21.05
CA GLN A 752 -23.94 -28.02 20.76
C GLN A 752 -24.11 -29.45 21.32
N ILE A 753 -23.51 -29.73 22.48
CA ILE A 753 -23.49 -31.06 23.10
C ILE A 753 -24.71 -31.25 23.99
N ARG A 754 -25.49 -32.32 23.76
CA ARG A 754 -26.68 -32.65 24.57
C ARG A 754 -26.35 -32.73 26.07
N HIS A 755 -27.26 -32.24 26.92
CA HIS A 755 -27.06 -32.16 28.38
C HIS A 755 -26.78 -33.51 29.09
N ASP A 756 -27.14 -34.64 28.47
CA ASP A 756 -26.89 -35.99 28.94
C ASP A 756 -25.47 -36.51 28.60
N CYS A 757 -24.64 -35.71 27.92
CA CYS A 757 -23.32 -36.13 27.46
C CYS A 757 -22.16 -35.69 28.38
N SER A 758 -21.12 -36.53 28.50
CA SER A 758 -19.86 -36.20 29.19
C SER A 758 -18.78 -35.86 28.17
N LEU A 759 -18.07 -34.73 28.36
CA LEU A 759 -16.95 -34.29 27.51
C LEU A 759 -15.62 -34.77 28.10
N GLY A 760 -14.77 -35.38 27.27
CA GLY A 760 -13.42 -35.79 27.61
C GLY A 760 -12.36 -35.14 26.72
N PHE A 761 -11.28 -34.63 27.30
CA PHE A 761 -10.11 -34.12 26.57
C PHE A 761 -8.92 -35.05 26.72
N LEU A 762 -8.19 -35.29 25.62
CA LEU A 762 -6.98 -36.08 25.59
C LEU A 762 -5.78 -35.23 25.15
N THR A 763 -4.75 -35.15 25.99
CA THR A 763 -3.46 -34.52 25.65
C THR A 763 -2.45 -35.60 25.26
N LEU A 764 -1.82 -35.45 24.10
CA LEU A 764 -0.74 -36.33 23.61
C LEU A 764 0.61 -35.61 23.68
N VAL A 765 1.66 -36.34 24.11
CA VAL A 765 3.06 -35.86 24.11
C VAL A 765 3.92 -36.91 23.41
N THR A 766 4.98 -36.49 22.73
CA THR A 766 5.98 -37.38 22.11
C THR A 766 6.74 -38.17 23.18
N THR A 767 7.04 -39.43 22.89
CA THR A 767 7.62 -40.42 23.82
C THR A 767 9.04 -40.10 24.32
N GLU A 768 9.67 -39.02 23.85
CA GLU A 768 11.04 -38.66 24.21
C GLU A 768 11.13 -37.74 25.44
N MET A 769 10.02 -37.23 25.98
CA MET A 769 10.05 -36.60 27.30
C MET A 769 10.00 -37.66 28.40
N SER A 770 11.18 -38.06 28.86
CA SER A 770 11.29 -38.87 30.07
C SER A 770 10.75 -38.08 31.27
N THR A 771 9.84 -38.75 31.97
CA THR A 771 9.45 -38.54 33.37
C THR A 771 8.67 -37.27 33.75
N LYS A 772 7.46 -37.52 34.29
CA LYS A 772 6.54 -36.73 35.13
C LYS A 772 6.97 -35.33 35.67
N SER A 773 8.24 -35.13 36.01
CA SER A 773 8.81 -33.89 36.55
C SER A 773 8.80 -32.74 35.55
N SER A 774 9.06 -33.01 34.27
CA SER A 774 9.06 -31.97 33.22
C SER A 774 7.63 -31.48 32.94
N LEU A 775 6.63 -32.37 33.01
CA LEU A 775 5.22 -32.02 32.88
C LEU A 775 4.69 -31.25 34.11
N GLN A 776 5.07 -31.62 35.34
CA GLN A 776 4.67 -30.86 36.53
C GLN A 776 5.24 -29.43 36.53
N ASN A 777 6.49 -29.25 36.11
CA ASN A 777 7.08 -27.92 35.99
C ASN A 777 6.52 -27.13 34.79
N PHE A 778 6.17 -27.80 33.68
CA PHE A 778 5.54 -27.14 32.52
C PHE A 778 4.08 -26.70 32.80
N PHE A 779 3.30 -27.53 33.51
CA PHE A 779 1.94 -27.18 33.97
C PHE A 779 1.93 -26.07 35.04
N MET A 780 3.02 -25.89 35.79
CA MET A 780 3.15 -24.83 36.81
C MET A 780 3.79 -23.53 36.29
N ARG A 781 4.59 -23.56 35.20
CA ARG A 781 5.29 -22.38 34.67
C ARG A 781 4.72 -21.80 33.37
N ASP A 782 4.25 -22.62 32.42
CA ASP A 782 3.90 -22.15 31.07
C ASP A 782 2.40 -22.11 30.76
N LEU A 783 1.53 -22.63 31.65
CA LEU A 783 0.14 -22.19 31.74
C LEU A 783 0.11 -20.91 32.58
N ARG A 784 0.64 -19.82 32.02
CA ARG A 784 0.17 -18.50 32.44
C ARG A 784 -1.35 -18.51 32.25
N ILE A 785 -2.01 -18.31 33.37
CA ILE A 785 -3.46 -18.27 33.55
C ILE A 785 -4.02 -17.30 32.52
N GLY A 786 -4.55 -17.83 31.41
CA GLY A 786 -5.48 -17.09 30.59
C GLY A 786 -6.71 -16.84 31.45
N ASN A 787 -6.88 -15.60 31.90
CA ASN A 787 -8.13 -15.14 32.47
C ASN A 787 -9.20 -15.31 31.39
N ILE A 788 -10.03 -16.34 31.51
CA ILE A 788 -11.37 -16.31 30.95
C ILE A 788 -12.22 -15.71 32.06
N ASP A 789 -12.72 -14.48 31.87
CA ASP A 789 -13.77 -13.82 32.66
C ASP A 789 -13.77 -14.12 34.18
N GLY A 790 -12.78 -13.63 34.92
CA GLY A 790 -12.81 -13.70 36.40
C GLY A 790 -12.87 -15.13 36.98
N LEU A 791 -12.50 -16.15 36.20
CA LEU A 791 -12.65 -17.56 36.54
C LEU A 791 -11.26 -18.22 36.69
N SER A 792 -10.77 -18.28 37.92
CA SER A 792 -9.56 -19.05 38.24
C SER A 792 -9.89 -20.54 38.33
N ILE A 793 -9.53 -21.33 37.31
CA ILE A 793 -9.65 -22.81 37.36
C ILE A 793 -8.43 -23.37 38.10
N GLY A 794 -8.56 -23.57 39.42
CA GLY A 794 -7.58 -24.32 40.20
C GLY A 794 -7.72 -25.82 39.97
N LEU A 795 -6.68 -26.48 39.46
CA LEU A 795 -6.59 -27.95 39.46
C LEU A 795 -6.15 -28.44 40.85
N VAL A 796 -7.11 -28.73 41.72
CA VAL A 796 -6.82 -29.40 43.00
C VAL A 796 -6.70 -30.90 42.79
N THR A 797 -5.54 -31.46 43.10
CA THR A 797 -5.37 -32.92 43.20
C THR A 797 -5.90 -33.46 44.53
N ARG A 798 -6.54 -34.64 44.47
CA ARG A 798 -7.04 -35.48 45.59
C ARG A 798 -8.32 -35.00 46.31
N ASN A 799 -9.42 -34.92 45.59
CA ASN A 799 -10.65 -35.71 45.81
C ASN A 799 -11.77 -35.18 44.93
N LYS A 800 -12.46 -36.08 44.24
CA LYS A 800 -13.36 -35.78 43.13
C LYS A 800 -14.62 -35.03 43.59
N LYS A 801 -14.61 -33.69 43.51
CA LYS A 801 -15.72 -32.78 43.16
C LYS A 801 -15.29 -31.35 43.52
N ILE A 802 -15.50 -30.39 42.62
CA ILE A 802 -15.39 -28.97 42.95
C ILE A 802 -16.77 -28.52 43.45
N GLN A 803 -16.85 -28.06 44.70
CA GLN A 803 -17.98 -27.30 45.27
C GLN A 803 -17.38 -26.18 46.14
N GLY A 804 -17.59 -24.92 45.76
CA GLY A 804 -17.21 -23.73 46.54
C GLY A 804 -16.77 -22.52 45.69
N ASN A 805 -17.11 -21.30 46.13
CA ASN A 805 -16.62 -20.02 45.62
C ASN A 805 -15.25 -19.69 46.22
N VAL A 806 -14.36 -19.01 45.48
CA VAL A 806 -13.03 -18.59 45.97
C VAL A 806 -12.76 -17.14 45.56
N ASP A 807 -12.40 -16.31 46.55
CA ASP A 807 -12.02 -14.89 46.44
C ASP A 807 -10.62 -14.68 45.80
N THR A 808 -10.42 -13.47 45.25
CA THR A 808 -9.30 -12.96 44.42
C THR A 808 -7.87 -13.16 44.96
N TYR A 809 -6.94 -13.56 44.08
CA TYR A 809 -5.48 -13.59 44.31
C TYR A 809 -4.79 -12.34 43.73
N VAL A 810 -3.81 -11.77 44.45
CA VAL A 810 -2.93 -10.68 43.94
C VAL A 810 -1.48 -11.16 43.97
N PRO A 811 -0.74 -11.16 42.84
CA PRO A 811 0.68 -11.49 42.80
C PRO A 811 1.53 -10.32 43.33
N CYS A 812 2.48 -10.62 44.22
CA CYS A 812 3.44 -9.65 44.75
C CYS A 812 4.88 -10.12 44.52
N ILE A 813 5.80 -9.16 44.44
CA ILE A 813 7.24 -9.38 44.31
C ILE A 813 7.93 -8.93 45.59
N GLU A 814 8.82 -9.76 46.12
CA GLU A 814 9.69 -9.44 47.25
C GLU A 814 11.02 -8.90 46.71
N ALA A 815 11.37 -7.66 46.99
CA ALA A 815 12.61 -7.03 46.53
C ALA A 815 13.52 -6.70 47.72
N THR A 816 14.78 -7.10 47.66
CA THR A 816 15.78 -6.77 48.69
C THR A 816 16.81 -5.80 48.15
N VAL A 817 17.06 -4.71 48.88
CA VAL A 817 18.02 -3.66 48.54
C VAL A 817 19.14 -3.66 49.57
N GLU A 818 20.38 -3.74 49.09
CA GLU A 818 21.59 -3.68 49.91
C GLU A 818 22.19 -2.27 49.85
N LEU A 819 22.38 -1.65 51.02
CA LEU A 819 22.86 -0.27 51.15
C LEU A 819 24.32 -0.25 51.60
N ARG A 820 25.14 0.62 50.99
CA ARG A 820 26.54 0.85 51.40
C ARG A 820 26.86 2.33 51.44
N GLU A 821 27.59 2.74 52.45
CA GLU A 821 28.04 4.14 52.59
C GLU A 821 29.33 4.34 51.79
N ILE A 822 29.32 5.32 50.87
CA ILE A 822 30.50 5.73 50.10
C ILE A 822 30.61 7.25 50.27
N GLU A 823 31.74 7.71 50.80
CA GLU A 823 32.06 9.13 51.00
C GLU A 823 30.97 9.94 51.77
N GLY A 824 30.39 9.34 52.81
CA GLY A 824 29.40 10.01 53.67
C GLY A 824 28.01 10.16 53.07
N ARG A 825 27.72 9.45 51.96
CA ARG A 825 26.37 9.31 51.39
C ARG A 825 26.00 7.83 51.27
N ILE A 826 24.79 7.48 51.70
CA ILE A 826 24.25 6.13 51.54
C ILE A 826 23.89 5.92 50.07
N SER A 827 24.49 4.92 49.42
CA SER A 827 24.24 4.52 48.03
C SER A 827 23.78 3.05 47.99
N TYR A 828 22.92 2.67 47.04
CA TYR A 828 22.54 1.26 46.84
C TYR A 828 23.40 0.60 45.77
N ILE A 829 23.71 -0.70 45.93
CA ILE A 829 24.62 -1.43 45.04
C ILE A 829 23.87 -2.38 44.09
N SER A 830 22.80 -3.01 44.57
CA SER A 830 22.00 -3.93 43.75
C SER A 830 20.57 -4.02 44.27
N ILE A 831 19.64 -4.31 43.35
CA ILE A 831 18.31 -4.79 43.66
C ILE A 831 18.30 -6.26 43.26
N GLU A 832 18.23 -7.16 44.23
CA GLU A 832 17.93 -8.56 43.96
C GLU A 832 16.42 -8.77 44.09
N SER A 833 15.79 -9.11 42.97
CA SER A 833 14.41 -9.60 42.92
C SER A 833 14.44 -11.10 42.67
N PRO A 834 14.15 -11.95 43.67
CA PRO A 834 13.87 -13.36 43.41
C PRO A 834 12.54 -13.53 42.65
N GLU A 835 12.30 -14.73 42.12
CA GLU A 835 11.04 -15.11 41.43
C GLU A 835 9.79 -14.68 42.22
N PRO A 836 8.68 -14.28 41.55
CA PRO A 836 7.45 -13.85 42.20
C PRO A 836 6.95 -14.92 43.19
N ARG A 837 6.67 -14.51 44.43
CA ARG A 837 6.14 -15.39 45.48
C ARG A 837 4.68 -15.05 45.75
N PHE A 838 3.82 -16.05 45.67
CA PHE A 838 2.44 -15.94 46.15
C PHE A 838 2.43 -16.03 47.68
N ILE A 839 2.09 -14.95 48.37
CA ILE A 839 1.94 -14.95 49.82
C ILE A 839 0.50 -15.33 50.16
N PHE A 840 0.31 -16.47 50.82
CA PHE A 840 -0.98 -16.89 51.35
C PHE A 840 -1.23 -16.21 52.69
N HIS A 841 -2.19 -15.29 52.79
CA HIS A 841 -2.72 -14.91 54.09
C HIS A 841 -3.79 -15.90 54.52
N LYS A 842 -3.46 -16.73 55.52
CA LYS A 842 -4.44 -17.52 56.26
C LYS A 842 -4.99 -16.62 57.37
N SER A 843 -6.19 -16.09 57.20
CA SER A 843 -6.93 -15.52 58.34
C SER A 843 -7.49 -16.68 59.16
N GLU A 844 -6.71 -17.20 60.12
CA GLU A 844 -7.29 -17.97 61.21
C GLU A 844 -7.74 -17.00 62.29
N GLY A 845 -8.94 -17.25 62.82
CA GLY A 845 -9.81 -16.26 63.44
C GLY A 845 -9.17 -15.41 64.54
N GLU A 846 -9.27 -14.11 64.36
CA GLU A 846 -9.50 -13.15 65.43
C GLU A 846 -10.23 -11.93 64.86
N ASP A 847 -11.18 -11.43 65.64
CA ASP A 847 -12.20 -10.44 65.30
C ASP A 847 -11.54 -9.06 65.03
N LEU A 848 -11.21 -8.76 63.78
CA LEU A 848 -10.82 -7.41 63.34
C LEU A 848 -11.94 -6.80 62.51
N ARG A 849 -12.67 -5.88 63.16
CA ARG A 849 -13.64 -4.97 62.53
C ARG A 849 -13.04 -4.35 61.27
N GLN A 850 -13.89 -4.20 60.24
CA GLN A 850 -13.61 -3.58 58.95
C GLN A 850 -12.56 -2.45 59.00
N PRO A 851 -11.69 -2.40 57.99
CA PRO A 851 -11.51 -1.14 57.28
C PRO A 851 -11.68 -1.29 55.77
N ASP A 852 -11.95 -0.13 55.18
CA ASP A 852 -12.41 0.13 53.83
C ASP A 852 -11.58 -0.47 52.68
N ARG A 853 -12.25 -0.57 51.53
CA ARG A 853 -11.72 -0.89 50.19
C ARG A 853 -10.24 -0.53 50.02
N VAL A 854 -9.40 -1.54 49.88
CA VAL A 854 -8.01 -1.39 49.41
C VAL A 854 -8.05 -1.10 47.91
N THR A 855 -7.76 0.14 47.52
CA THR A 855 -7.43 0.51 46.14
C THR A 855 -5.95 0.22 45.85
N SER A 856 -5.59 0.07 44.57
CA SER A 856 -4.32 -0.42 44.00
C SER A 856 -3.05 0.40 44.29
N SER A 857 -2.97 1.15 45.39
CA SER A 857 -1.91 2.14 45.63
C SER A 857 -1.20 2.08 46.99
N ASN A 858 -1.51 1.11 47.87
CA ASN A 858 -0.83 1.01 49.17
C ASN A 858 0.02 -0.27 49.28
N ALA A 859 1.35 -0.12 49.36
CA ALA A 859 2.27 -1.21 49.69
C ALA A 859 2.28 -1.48 51.21
N ILE A 860 2.36 -2.75 51.61
CA ILE A 860 2.51 -3.15 53.02
C ILE A 860 4.01 -3.28 53.32
N PHE A 861 4.50 -2.48 54.26
CA PHE A 861 5.92 -2.45 54.61
C PHE A 861 6.21 -3.33 55.84
N LYS A 862 7.17 -4.26 55.71
CA LYS A 862 7.70 -5.01 56.86
C LYS A 862 9.22 -4.80 56.91
N ILE A 863 9.67 -3.93 57.81
CA ILE A 863 11.09 -3.63 58.00
C ILE A 863 11.67 -4.66 58.98
N GLN A 864 12.54 -5.55 58.52
CA GLN A 864 13.40 -6.35 59.40
C GLN A 864 14.84 -5.84 59.25
N SER A 865 15.25 -5.03 60.23
CA SER A 865 16.59 -4.46 60.31
C SER A 865 17.53 -5.42 61.03
N GLN A 866 18.18 -6.32 60.31
CA GLN A 866 19.48 -6.87 60.70
C GLN A 866 20.33 -6.95 59.42
N GLU A 867 21.48 -6.25 59.42
CA GLU A 867 22.54 -6.27 58.39
C GLU A 867 22.37 -5.41 57.10
N GLN A 868 22.06 -4.11 57.22
CA GLN A 868 22.11 -3.13 56.09
C GLN A 868 21.30 -3.54 54.83
N LYS A 869 20.29 -4.40 55.00
CA LYS A 869 19.34 -4.82 53.97
C LYS A 869 17.94 -4.36 54.30
N LEU A 870 17.23 -3.83 53.31
CA LEU A 870 15.80 -3.49 53.38
C LEU A 870 15.03 -4.36 52.38
N THR A 871 13.93 -4.98 52.84
CA THR A 871 13.08 -5.84 52.00
C THR A 871 11.67 -5.27 51.88
N PHE A 872 11.13 -5.25 50.65
CA PHE A 872 9.82 -4.69 50.30
C PHE A 872 8.95 -5.71 49.57
N ILE A 873 7.62 -5.59 49.72
CA ILE A 873 6.63 -6.43 49.00
C ILE A 873 5.74 -5.52 48.14
N VAL A 874 5.71 -5.73 46.82
CA VAL A 874 5.01 -4.82 45.87
C VAL A 874 4.18 -5.58 44.83
N PRO A 875 2.97 -5.11 44.43
CA PRO A 875 2.17 -5.76 43.39
C PRO A 875 2.80 -5.65 41.99
N ASP A 876 2.75 -6.74 41.22
CA ASP A 876 3.47 -6.96 39.94
C ASP A 876 3.06 -6.01 38.78
N SER A 877 1.98 -5.22 38.94
CA SER A 877 1.44 -4.38 37.87
C SER A 877 1.78 -2.89 37.94
N SER A 878 2.84 -2.48 38.67
CA SER A 878 3.16 -1.06 38.87
C SER A 878 4.61 -0.72 38.51
N ASN A 879 4.82 0.31 37.67
CA ASN A 879 6.12 0.98 37.52
C ASN A 879 6.41 1.76 38.81
N VAL A 880 7.14 1.16 39.74
CA VAL A 880 7.48 1.77 41.04
C VAL A 880 8.78 2.59 40.89
N ARG A 881 8.73 3.89 41.20
CA ARG A 881 9.94 4.74 41.35
C ARG A 881 10.25 4.92 42.83
N PHE A 882 11.47 4.60 43.23
CA PHE A 882 11.95 4.80 44.60
C PHE A 882 12.58 6.19 44.75
N LEU A 883 12.10 6.99 45.71
CA LEU A 883 12.75 8.22 46.16
C LEU A 883 13.28 7.96 47.59
N LEU A 884 14.60 7.90 47.77
CA LEU A 884 15.23 7.91 49.09
C LEU A 884 15.41 9.37 49.54
N PHE A 885 14.95 9.70 50.75
CA PHE A 885 15.27 10.95 51.44
C PHE A 885 16.42 10.76 52.42
#